data_AF-A0A6N2UJW2-F1
#
_entry.id   AF-A0A6N2UJW2-F1
#
_cell.length_a   1.000
_cell.length_b   1.000
_cell.length_c   1.000
_cell.angle_alpha   90.00
_cell.angle_beta   90.00
_cell.angle_gamma   90.00
#
_symmetry.space_group_name_H-M   'P 1'
#
loop_
_entity.id
_entity.type
_entity.pdbx_description
1 polymer ?
#
loop_
_entity_poly.entity_id
_entity_poly.type
_entity_poly.pdbx_seq_one_letter_code
_entity_poly.pdbx_strand_id
1 'polypeptide(L)'
;MKYDPQALGNIPAELVNLPRWVVWKLLPNNEPGKPPKKMPFDPKNGRPAKPDQPGTWGTFAQALEALQAGNYTGLGFELTGSGITGIDLDHVIDPSTGQMGEEARQIVDRLDSYTEISPSGTGVHILVKGHIPKDGKRNIPKGFEVYQGKRYLTVTGKPWGPLRPLQARQEALNWFYSAYFPDSGKAPETKPTAPTRAPTLDYLSVGLERDPAFSALWNGQRPTGDESSDDLALMNKLAYWCNRDEAAMVSAFLSSPYAAQKGRQHTKKMGRKDYLPRTARKAAQGCTETAADHDREFQERRLPAPASGGKAAVSPAPDDKPAKRPISLEVVKEALDAFGITVRHNQITNEMEITGLPPSYSQENAAAVLPVFLMDRLRAAHVTGCTIPVLEGYLFLVADEHRYNPVRELLENQDWDGVDRFPILYEILGVTDPAYHTFIRKWFIQCAAMACNSEKQPFGADGVLVLQGPQGIGKTRFFQVVAMRPDWFVDGATIDMDNKDSLIKSVSRWICELGELDNTVKKEQAALKAHITSPVDIIRAPYARAAAKRIRRTSYCGTVNPKDYLRDETGSRRFWTVPVERIDLDRLHSLSEAWLRQLWAQAHRCFAEAPNSFRLTGEERRWLEGNNQQFARPLPGEQEIRDLLDPGLSPSLWGWFKPSHIAQRVQGYKPTANQVGVIIRKLADELPGIEVRNTKTGRLYRLPIHKYYDE
;
A
#
# COMPACT_ATOMS: atom_id res chain seq x y z
N MET A 1 7.12 -28.73 -4.50
CA MET A 1 7.18 -30.11 -3.97
C MET A 1 7.05 -31.11 -5.13
N LYS A 2 7.76 -32.25 -5.10
CA LYS A 2 7.46 -33.38 -6.00
C LYS A 2 6.19 -34.10 -5.50
N TYR A 3 5.40 -34.61 -6.44
CA TYR A 3 4.26 -35.48 -6.21
C TYR A 3 4.60 -36.61 -5.21
N ASP A 4 3.71 -36.86 -4.25
CA ASP A 4 3.88 -37.89 -3.22
C ASP A 4 2.70 -38.89 -3.31
N PRO A 5 2.92 -40.07 -3.89
CA PRO A 5 1.87 -41.07 -4.06
C PRO A 5 1.24 -41.54 -2.74
N GLN A 6 2.01 -41.58 -1.65
CA GLN A 6 1.53 -42.08 -0.36
C GLN A 6 0.56 -41.09 0.30
N ALA A 7 0.76 -39.79 0.07
CA ALA A 7 -0.09 -38.74 0.60
C ALA A 7 -1.52 -38.78 0.05
N LEU A 8 -1.73 -39.29 -1.18
CA LEU A 8 -3.05 -39.31 -1.81
C LEU A 8 -4.08 -40.17 -1.08
N GLY A 9 -3.65 -41.18 -0.32
CA GLY A 9 -4.55 -42.02 0.49
C GLY A 9 -5.24 -41.26 1.63
N ASN A 10 -4.75 -40.07 1.98
CA ASN A 10 -5.32 -39.23 3.02
C ASN A 10 -6.46 -38.33 2.52
N ILE A 11 -6.66 -38.24 1.19
CA ILE A 11 -7.72 -37.41 0.62
C ILE A 11 -9.08 -38.01 1.01
N PRO A 12 -10.01 -37.22 1.58
CA PRO A 12 -11.33 -37.71 1.97
C PRO A 12 -12.04 -38.42 0.82
N ALA A 13 -12.56 -39.62 1.08
CA ALA A 13 -13.29 -40.42 0.09
C ALA A 13 -14.46 -39.64 -0.54
N GLU A 14 -15.09 -38.76 0.23
CA GLU A 14 -16.15 -37.86 -0.23
C GLU A 14 -15.70 -36.92 -1.37
N LEU A 15 -14.46 -36.42 -1.34
CA LEU A 15 -13.90 -35.60 -2.41
C LEU A 15 -13.52 -36.46 -3.62
N VAL A 16 -12.92 -37.64 -3.36
CA VAL A 16 -12.52 -38.60 -4.39
C VAL A 16 -13.71 -39.02 -5.26
N ASN A 17 -14.88 -39.19 -4.64
CA ASN A 17 -16.12 -39.62 -5.29
C ASN A 17 -16.80 -38.53 -6.16
N LEU A 18 -16.33 -37.28 -6.11
CA LEU A 18 -16.90 -36.18 -6.89
C LEU A 18 -16.14 -35.98 -8.21
N PRO A 19 -16.81 -35.83 -9.37
CA PRO A 19 -16.16 -35.61 -10.67
C PRO A 19 -15.75 -34.14 -10.86
N ARG A 20 -14.91 -33.62 -9.96
CA ARG A 20 -14.48 -32.21 -9.89
C ARG A 20 -12.96 -32.06 -9.92
N TRP A 21 -12.28 -33.04 -10.48
CA TRP A 21 -10.82 -33.11 -10.45
C TRP A 21 -10.21 -32.53 -11.71
N VAL A 22 -9.14 -31.77 -11.51
CA VAL A 22 -8.26 -31.21 -12.54
C VAL A 22 -6.82 -31.55 -12.23
N VAL A 23 -5.95 -31.43 -13.21
CA VAL A 23 -4.48 -31.45 -13.03
C VAL A 23 -3.94 -30.06 -13.32
N TRP A 24 -2.86 -29.63 -12.67
CA TRP A 24 -2.31 -28.30 -12.90
C TRP A 24 -0.82 -28.31 -13.21
N LYS A 25 -0.36 -27.29 -13.95
CA LYS A 25 1.07 -27.02 -14.20
C LYS A 25 1.46 -25.65 -13.66
N LEU A 26 2.69 -25.53 -13.19
CA LEU A 26 3.30 -24.23 -12.94
C LEU A 26 3.80 -23.65 -14.27
N LEU A 27 3.15 -22.59 -14.75
CA LEU A 27 3.53 -21.90 -15.99
C LEU A 27 4.04 -20.49 -15.65
N PRO A 28 5.03 -19.96 -16.40
CA PRO A 28 5.46 -18.58 -16.25
C PRO A 28 4.28 -17.63 -16.50
N ASN A 29 4.30 -16.50 -15.79
CA ASN A 29 3.31 -15.45 -16.00
C ASN A 29 3.83 -14.50 -17.08
N ASN A 30 3.01 -14.22 -18.09
CA ASN A 30 3.37 -13.36 -19.21
C ASN A 30 3.35 -11.86 -18.83
N GLU A 31 2.84 -11.52 -17.65
CA GLU A 31 2.89 -10.18 -17.08
C GLU A 31 4.21 -9.97 -16.31
N PRO A 32 4.98 -8.89 -16.61
CA PRO A 32 6.21 -8.58 -15.89
C PRO A 32 5.98 -8.45 -14.38
N GLY A 33 6.81 -9.12 -13.58
CA GLY A 33 6.78 -9.04 -12.11
C GLY A 33 5.72 -9.88 -11.40
N LYS A 34 4.89 -10.64 -12.13
CA LYS A 34 3.89 -11.54 -11.52
C LYS A 34 4.44 -12.96 -11.28
N PRO A 35 4.07 -13.63 -10.17
CA PRO A 35 4.52 -14.99 -9.89
C PRO A 35 3.96 -16.00 -10.89
N PRO A 36 4.64 -17.14 -11.12
CA PRO A 36 4.16 -18.23 -11.97
C PRO A 36 2.74 -18.68 -11.60
N LYS A 37 1.93 -18.98 -12.61
CA LYS A 37 0.53 -19.37 -12.43
C LYS A 37 0.41 -20.89 -12.35
N LYS A 38 -0.32 -21.36 -11.33
CA LYS A 38 -0.78 -22.76 -11.25
C LYS A 38 -1.99 -22.91 -12.18
N MET A 39 -1.76 -23.26 -13.44
CA MET A 39 -2.80 -23.34 -14.47
C MET A 39 -3.49 -24.71 -14.46
N PRO A 40 -4.82 -24.81 -14.33
CA PRO A 40 -5.54 -26.08 -14.34
C PRO A 40 -5.85 -26.56 -15.77
N PHE A 41 -5.90 -27.88 -15.93
CA PHE A 41 -6.10 -28.60 -17.18
C PHE A 41 -7.09 -29.74 -16.97
N ASP A 42 -7.89 -30.00 -18.00
CA ASP A 42 -8.80 -31.13 -18.09
C ASP A 42 -7.98 -32.42 -18.14
N PRO A 43 -8.16 -33.33 -17.17
CA PRO A 43 -7.35 -34.54 -17.10
C PRO A 43 -7.59 -35.51 -18.26
N LYS A 44 -8.72 -35.40 -18.97
CA LYS A 44 -9.10 -36.32 -20.06
C LYS A 44 -8.41 -36.00 -21.37
N ASN A 45 -8.14 -34.71 -21.63
CA ASN A 45 -7.68 -34.24 -22.94
C ASN A 45 -6.53 -33.21 -22.88
N GLY A 46 -6.12 -32.78 -21.69
CA GLY A 46 -5.02 -31.84 -21.47
C GLY A 46 -5.27 -30.41 -21.94
N ARG A 47 -6.52 -30.03 -22.28
CA ARG A 47 -6.89 -28.64 -22.57
C ARG A 47 -7.06 -27.86 -21.27
N PRO A 48 -6.93 -26.51 -21.28
CA PRO A 48 -7.16 -25.71 -20.09
C PRO A 48 -8.56 -25.95 -19.50
N ALA A 49 -8.61 -26.28 -18.21
CA ALA A 49 -9.87 -26.40 -17.48
C ALA A 49 -10.44 -25.01 -17.20
N LYS A 50 -11.77 -24.90 -17.21
CA LYS A 50 -12.47 -23.63 -16.97
C LYS A 50 -13.29 -23.71 -15.68
N PRO A 51 -13.26 -22.67 -14.85
CA PRO A 51 -14.18 -22.54 -13.73
C PRO A 51 -15.64 -22.61 -14.22
N ASP A 52 -16.52 -23.21 -13.41
CA ASP A 52 -17.94 -23.43 -13.70
C ASP A 52 -18.26 -24.20 -15.00
N GLN A 53 -17.31 -24.96 -15.55
CA GLN A 53 -17.52 -25.77 -16.76
C GLN A 53 -17.23 -27.25 -16.45
N PRO A 54 -18.20 -28.00 -15.88
CA PRO A 54 -18.01 -29.39 -15.47
C PRO A 54 -17.50 -30.32 -16.57
N GLY A 55 -17.82 -30.03 -17.83
CA GLY A 55 -17.30 -30.76 -18.99
C GLY A 55 -15.77 -30.73 -19.12
N THR A 56 -15.10 -29.77 -18.48
CA THR A 56 -13.63 -29.61 -18.48
C THR A 56 -12.94 -30.22 -17.26
N TRP A 57 -13.67 -30.93 -16.41
CA TRP A 57 -13.15 -31.63 -15.22
C TRP A 57 -13.32 -33.14 -15.38
N GLY A 58 -12.68 -33.92 -14.52
CA GLY A 58 -12.74 -35.38 -14.54
C GLY A 58 -12.96 -36.00 -13.17
N THR A 59 -12.93 -37.33 -13.14
CA THR A 59 -12.90 -38.12 -11.90
C THR A 59 -11.49 -38.08 -11.27
N PHE A 60 -11.40 -38.45 -9.99
CA PHE A 60 -10.10 -38.57 -9.32
C PHE A 60 -9.17 -39.54 -10.06
N ALA A 61 -9.68 -40.68 -10.51
CA ALA A 61 -8.91 -41.67 -11.26
C ALA A 61 -8.32 -41.10 -12.55
N GLN A 62 -9.11 -40.34 -13.32
CA GLN A 62 -8.63 -39.67 -14.55
C GLN A 62 -7.54 -38.64 -14.24
N ALA A 63 -7.72 -37.83 -13.19
CA ALA A 63 -6.73 -36.84 -12.78
C ALA A 63 -5.44 -37.49 -12.26
N LEU A 64 -5.55 -38.60 -11.54
CA LEU A 64 -4.42 -39.37 -11.06
C LEU A 64 -3.62 -40.00 -12.20
N GLU A 65 -4.30 -40.63 -13.16
CA GLU A 65 -3.67 -41.19 -14.36
C GLU A 65 -2.93 -40.10 -15.16
N ALA A 66 -3.58 -38.96 -15.38
CA ALA A 66 -2.97 -37.81 -16.06
C ALA A 66 -1.73 -37.28 -15.31
N LEU A 67 -1.78 -37.23 -13.98
CA LEU A 67 -0.64 -36.82 -13.15
C LEU A 67 0.51 -37.83 -13.22
N GLN A 68 0.20 -39.12 -13.16
CA GLN A 68 1.17 -40.23 -13.23
C GLN A 68 1.87 -40.32 -14.60
N ALA A 69 1.22 -39.85 -15.67
CA ALA A 69 1.86 -39.68 -16.98
C ALA A 69 3.00 -38.64 -16.99
N GLY A 70 3.24 -37.92 -15.88
CA GLY A 70 4.43 -37.10 -15.65
C GLY A 70 4.37 -35.68 -16.24
N ASN A 71 3.26 -35.33 -16.88
CA ASN A 71 3.11 -34.05 -17.58
C ASN A 71 2.62 -32.90 -16.69
N TYR A 72 2.18 -33.16 -15.46
CA TYR A 72 1.55 -32.18 -14.58
C TYR A 72 2.25 -32.06 -13.22
N THR A 73 2.08 -30.92 -12.56
CA THR A 73 2.71 -30.63 -11.27
C THR A 73 1.92 -31.19 -10.08
N GLY A 74 0.60 -31.25 -10.17
CA GLY A 74 -0.23 -31.81 -9.11
C GLY A 74 -1.72 -31.88 -9.45
N LEU A 75 -2.50 -32.33 -8.47
CA LEU A 75 -3.97 -32.39 -8.53
C LEU A 75 -4.60 -31.07 -8.09
N GLY A 76 -5.82 -30.83 -8.55
CA GLY A 76 -6.68 -29.76 -8.07
C GLY A 76 -8.14 -30.19 -8.02
N PHE A 77 -8.91 -29.51 -7.18
CA PHE A 77 -10.32 -29.78 -6.95
C PHE A 77 -11.15 -28.50 -7.16
N GLU A 78 -12.16 -28.58 -8.02
CA GLU A 78 -13.01 -27.46 -8.41
C GLU A 78 -14.14 -27.22 -7.40
N LEU A 79 -14.23 -25.99 -6.90
CA LEU A 79 -15.31 -25.54 -6.04
C LEU A 79 -16.46 -24.99 -6.90
N THR A 80 -17.69 -25.39 -6.57
CA THR A 80 -18.87 -25.17 -7.43
C THR A 80 -20.02 -24.44 -6.74
N GLY A 81 -19.84 -24.05 -5.48
CA GLY A 81 -20.87 -23.47 -4.61
C GLY A 81 -21.77 -24.52 -3.94
N SER A 82 -21.56 -25.81 -4.20
CA SER A 82 -22.42 -26.91 -3.74
C SER A 82 -22.01 -27.49 -2.37
N GLY A 83 -21.72 -26.61 -1.40
CA GLY A 83 -21.60 -26.98 0.01
C GLY A 83 -20.20 -27.39 0.49
N ILE A 84 -19.16 -27.27 -0.34
CA ILE A 84 -17.76 -27.35 0.10
C ILE A 84 -17.13 -25.98 -0.08
N THR A 85 -16.58 -25.44 1.01
CA THR A 85 -15.81 -24.19 1.04
C THR A 85 -14.33 -24.54 1.20
N GLY A 86 -13.48 -23.93 0.38
CA GLY A 86 -12.02 -24.00 0.49
C GLY A 86 -11.45 -22.73 1.09
N ILE A 87 -10.57 -22.90 2.06
CA ILE A 87 -9.83 -21.84 2.75
C ILE A 87 -8.35 -22.04 2.43
N ASP A 88 -7.68 -20.98 2.01
CA ASP A 88 -6.24 -20.95 1.72
C ASP A 88 -5.55 -20.00 2.71
N LEU A 89 -4.61 -20.54 3.50
CA LEU A 89 -3.82 -19.78 4.46
C LEU A 89 -2.37 -19.73 3.99
N ASP A 90 -1.98 -18.62 3.36
CA ASP A 90 -0.66 -18.42 2.79
C ASP A 90 0.38 -18.10 3.88
N HIS A 91 1.58 -18.70 3.77
CA HIS A 91 2.76 -18.39 4.60
C HIS A 91 2.58 -18.53 6.12
N VAL A 92 1.67 -19.40 6.56
CA VAL A 92 1.40 -19.64 7.99
C VAL A 92 2.31 -20.68 8.66
N ILE A 93 3.10 -21.42 7.88
CA ILE A 93 4.11 -22.36 8.36
C ILE A 93 5.49 -21.71 8.17
N ASP A 94 6.23 -21.57 9.26
CA ASP A 94 7.61 -21.12 9.23
C ASP A 94 8.51 -22.20 8.59
N PRO A 95 9.19 -21.91 7.46
CA PRO A 95 10.04 -22.88 6.78
C PRO A 95 11.23 -23.36 7.60
N SER A 96 11.69 -22.58 8.58
CA SER A 96 12.87 -22.87 9.39
C SER A 96 12.56 -23.79 10.57
N THR A 97 11.40 -23.61 11.19
CA THR A 97 10.97 -24.38 12.36
C THR A 97 9.95 -25.47 12.03
N GLY A 98 9.29 -25.37 10.87
CA GLY A 98 8.16 -26.23 10.50
C GLY A 98 6.91 -26.00 11.34
N GLN A 99 6.89 -24.96 12.20
CA GLN A 99 5.79 -24.67 13.09
C GLN A 99 4.78 -23.71 12.46
N MET A 100 3.51 -23.89 12.79
CA MET A 100 2.43 -23.00 12.35
C MET A 100 2.24 -21.87 13.35
N GLY A 101 2.05 -20.65 12.84
CA GLY A 101 1.73 -19.48 13.66
C GLY A 101 0.46 -19.69 14.50
N GLU A 102 0.42 -19.10 15.69
CA GLU A 102 -0.65 -19.35 16.67
C GLU A 102 -2.06 -19.04 16.14
N GLU A 103 -2.22 -17.94 15.40
CA GLU A 103 -3.50 -17.55 14.80
C GLU A 103 -4.00 -18.58 13.77
N ALA A 104 -3.12 -19.05 12.89
CA ALA A 104 -3.45 -20.09 11.92
C ALA A 104 -3.77 -21.42 12.60
N ARG A 105 -3.06 -21.75 13.67
CA ARG A 105 -3.35 -22.93 14.50
C ARG A 105 -4.74 -22.84 15.13
N GLN A 106 -5.13 -21.67 15.66
CA GLN A 106 -6.48 -21.44 16.20
C GLN A 106 -7.57 -21.59 15.12
N ILE A 107 -7.34 -21.09 13.90
CA ILE A 107 -8.26 -21.27 12.77
C ILE A 107 -8.41 -22.75 12.43
N VAL A 108 -7.29 -23.45 12.27
CA VAL A 108 -7.23 -24.88 11.93
C VAL A 108 -7.93 -25.71 13.01
N ASP A 109 -7.65 -25.46 14.29
CA ASP A 109 -8.26 -26.15 15.43
C ASP A 109 -9.75 -25.86 15.59
N ARG A 110 -10.19 -24.62 15.30
CA ARG A 110 -11.61 -24.25 15.42
C ARG A 110 -12.46 -24.75 14.25
N LEU A 111 -11.90 -24.74 13.04
CA LEU A 111 -12.57 -25.31 11.87
C LEU A 111 -12.63 -26.84 11.95
N ASP A 112 -11.58 -27.48 12.48
CA ASP A 112 -11.50 -28.93 12.71
C ASP A 112 -12.12 -29.76 11.56
N SER A 113 -11.55 -29.59 10.38
CA SER A 113 -11.92 -30.26 9.14
C SER A 113 -10.65 -30.61 8.35
N TYR A 114 -10.80 -31.31 7.23
CA TYR A 114 -9.69 -31.73 6.37
C TYR A 114 -8.73 -30.57 6.06
N THR A 115 -7.49 -30.72 6.51
CA THR A 115 -6.44 -29.70 6.42
C THR A 115 -5.17 -30.34 5.87
N GLU A 116 -4.60 -29.74 4.82
CA GLU A 116 -3.40 -30.22 4.17
C GLU A 116 -2.37 -29.11 3.94
N ILE A 117 -1.09 -29.49 3.87
CA ILE A 117 0.01 -28.58 3.54
C ILE A 117 -0.09 -28.21 2.06
N SER A 118 -0.03 -26.92 1.75
CA SER A 118 -0.12 -26.42 0.37
C SER A 118 1.13 -26.79 -0.45
N PRO A 119 1.10 -26.72 -1.80
CA PRO A 119 2.24 -27.09 -2.64
C PRO A 119 3.55 -26.31 -2.38
N SER A 120 3.46 -25.11 -1.77
CA SER A 120 4.65 -24.31 -1.40
C SER A 120 5.37 -24.88 -0.18
N GLY A 121 4.69 -25.67 0.66
CA GLY A 121 5.19 -26.14 1.95
C GLY A 121 5.10 -25.11 3.08
N THR A 122 4.68 -23.88 2.79
CA THR A 122 4.64 -22.77 3.75
C THR A 122 3.24 -22.34 4.15
N GLY A 123 2.20 -22.92 3.54
CA GLY A 123 0.80 -22.63 3.83
C GLY A 123 -0.02 -23.91 4.00
N VAL A 124 -1.30 -23.76 4.30
CA VAL A 124 -2.25 -24.87 4.39
C VAL A 124 -3.55 -24.57 3.65
N HIS A 125 -4.17 -25.62 3.11
CA HIS A 125 -5.55 -25.56 2.64
C HIS A 125 -6.46 -26.28 3.62
N ILE A 126 -7.63 -25.70 3.88
CA ILE A 126 -8.69 -26.32 4.68
C ILE A 126 -9.92 -26.46 3.78
N LEU A 127 -10.45 -27.68 3.67
CA LEU A 127 -11.73 -27.93 3.01
C LEU A 127 -12.76 -28.25 4.10
N VAL A 128 -13.92 -27.58 4.04
CA VAL A 128 -14.97 -27.66 5.05
C VAL A 128 -16.33 -27.66 4.39
N LYS A 129 -17.28 -28.46 4.90
CA LYS A 129 -18.67 -28.42 4.42
C LYS A 129 -19.40 -27.24 5.07
N GLY A 130 -19.96 -26.38 4.24
CA GLY A 130 -20.63 -25.16 4.64
C GLY A 130 -20.60 -24.10 3.54
N HIS A 131 -21.36 -23.02 3.75
CA HIS A 131 -21.50 -21.90 2.84
C HIS A 131 -20.96 -20.60 3.45
N ILE A 132 -20.47 -19.70 2.60
CA ILE A 132 -20.05 -18.37 3.02
C ILE A 132 -20.99 -17.29 2.46
N PRO A 133 -21.20 -16.18 3.17
CA PRO A 133 -22.13 -15.12 2.73
C PRO A 133 -21.83 -14.56 1.35
N LYS A 134 -20.54 -14.35 1.04
CA LYS A 134 -20.08 -13.86 -0.26
C LYS A 134 -18.76 -14.50 -0.65
N ASP A 135 -18.76 -15.07 -1.86
CA ASP A 135 -17.65 -15.84 -2.44
C ASP A 135 -16.45 -14.97 -2.83
N GLY A 136 -15.27 -15.59 -2.95
CA GLY A 136 -14.07 -14.99 -3.53
C GLY A 136 -13.46 -13.85 -2.71
N LYS A 137 -13.46 -13.98 -1.39
CA LYS A 137 -12.90 -12.97 -0.48
C LYS A 137 -11.43 -13.26 -0.17
N ARG A 138 -10.65 -12.19 -0.05
CA ARG A 138 -9.22 -12.23 0.29
C ARG A 138 -8.90 -11.18 1.35
N ASN A 139 -8.20 -11.60 2.40
CA ASN A 139 -7.58 -10.75 3.40
C ASN A 139 -6.09 -10.65 3.07
N ILE A 140 -5.72 -9.57 2.35
CA ILE A 140 -4.35 -9.39 1.83
C ILE A 140 -3.31 -9.30 2.95
N PRO A 141 -3.52 -8.53 4.05
CA PRO A 141 -2.54 -8.44 5.14
C PRO A 141 -2.23 -9.77 5.82
N LYS A 142 -3.24 -10.65 5.97
CA LYS A 142 -3.08 -11.95 6.66
C LYS A 142 -2.72 -13.09 5.73
N GLY A 143 -2.85 -12.92 4.41
CA GLY A 143 -2.67 -13.99 3.44
C GLY A 143 -3.79 -15.05 3.48
N PHE A 144 -5.00 -14.69 3.93
CA PHE A 144 -6.11 -15.62 4.03
C PHE A 144 -7.07 -15.43 2.85
N GLU A 145 -7.45 -16.51 2.19
CA GLU A 145 -8.43 -16.52 1.11
C GLU A 145 -9.55 -17.54 1.40
N VAL A 146 -10.77 -17.23 0.96
CA VAL A 146 -11.90 -18.16 1.10
C VAL A 146 -12.76 -18.17 -0.16
N TYR A 147 -13.07 -19.39 -0.61
CA TYR A 147 -13.76 -19.68 -1.85
C TYR A 147 -14.82 -20.76 -1.63
N GLN A 148 -16.00 -20.58 -2.22
CA GLN A 148 -17.02 -21.63 -2.31
C GLN A 148 -17.31 -22.04 -3.76
N GLY A 149 -17.00 -21.20 -4.76
CA GLY A 149 -17.24 -21.48 -6.17
C GLY A 149 -16.24 -20.81 -7.11
N LYS A 150 -16.38 -21.04 -8.43
CA LYS A 150 -15.64 -20.32 -9.50
C LYS A 150 -14.12 -20.40 -9.44
N ARG A 151 -13.58 -21.37 -8.69
CA ARG A 151 -12.14 -21.53 -8.48
C ARG A 151 -11.83 -22.96 -8.05
N TYR A 152 -10.65 -23.44 -8.43
CA TYR A 152 -10.11 -24.68 -7.91
C TYR A 152 -9.09 -24.41 -6.80
N LEU A 153 -8.94 -25.36 -5.87
CA LEU A 153 -7.80 -25.42 -4.95
C LEU A 153 -6.87 -26.56 -5.39
N THR A 154 -5.57 -26.35 -5.28
CA THR A 154 -4.61 -27.44 -5.45
C THR A 154 -4.72 -28.42 -4.30
N VAL A 155 -4.62 -29.73 -4.58
CA VAL A 155 -4.73 -30.79 -3.58
C VAL A 155 -3.40 -31.54 -3.49
N THR A 156 -2.86 -31.68 -2.28
CA THR A 156 -1.59 -32.39 -2.01
C THR A 156 -1.78 -33.73 -1.31
N GLY A 157 -2.86 -33.91 -0.54
CA GLY A 157 -3.04 -35.08 0.32
C GLY A 157 -2.13 -35.11 1.55
N LYS A 158 -1.28 -34.09 1.77
CA LYS A 158 -0.31 -34.08 2.87
C LYS A 158 -0.94 -33.48 4.12
N PRO A 159 -1.39 -34.26 5.12
CA PRO A 159 -2.11 -33.72 6.25
C PRO A 159 -1.22 -32.76 7.05
N TRP A 160 -1.82 -31.69 7.57
CA TRP A 160 -1.20 -30.91 8.63
C TRP A 160 -1.51 -31.56 9.98
N GLY A 161 -0.49 -32.13 10.63
CA GLY A 161 -0.67 -32.85 11.88
C GLY A 161 -1.50 -34.14 11.71
N PRO A 162 -2.32 -34.52 12.71
CA PRO A 162 -3.21 -35.67 12.60
C PRO A 162 -4.20 -35.53 11.44
N LEU A 163 -4.46 -36.63 10.72
CA LEU A 163 -5.43 -36.63 9.62
C LEU A 163 -6.85 -36.31 10.15
N ARG A 164 -7.43 -35.21 9.66
CA ARG A 164 -8.80 -34.79 9.98
C ARG A 164 -9.75 -35.11 8.81
N PRO A 165 -10.94 -35.69 9.06
CA PRO A 165 -11.93 -35.92 8.02
C PRO A 165 -12.58 -34.61 7.54
N LEU A 166 -13.27 -34.66 6.41
CA LEU A 166 -14.05 -33.54 5.89
C LEU A 166 -15.35 -33.34 6.71
N GLN A 167 -15.43 -32.26 7.48
CA GLN A 167 -16.50 -32.01 8.44
C GLN A 167 -17.45 -30.88 8.03
N ALA A 168 -18.69 -30.93 8.52
CA ALA A 168 -19.66 -29.84 8.42
C ALA A 168 -19.54 -28.91 9.62
N ARG A 169 -19.11 -27.67 9.38
CA ARG A 169 -18.67 -26.74 10.43
C ARG A 169 -19.16 -25.32 10.17
N GLN A 170 -20.47 -25.19 9.90
CA GLN A 170 -21.08 -23.92 9.48
C GLN A 170 -20.85 -22.77 10.48
N GLU A 171 -20.95 -23.02 11.79
CA GLU A 171 -20.72 -21.98 12.80
C GLU A 171 -19.26 -21.53 12.88
N ALA A 172 -18.32 -22.49 12.85
CA ALA A 172 -16.90 -22.18 12.82
C ALA A 172 -16.52 -21.46 11.52
N LEU A 173 -17.13 -21.84 10.39
CA LEU A 173 -16.96 -21.16 9.11
C LEU A 173 -17.53 -19.74 9.13
N ASN A 174 -18.71 -19.51 9.74
CA ASN A 174 -19.27 -18.19 9.93
C ASN A 174 -18.36 -17.31 10.79
N TRP A 175 -17.84 -17.86 11.90
CA TRP A 175 -16.87 -17.17 12.75
C TRP A 175 -15.63 -16.76 11.94
N PHE A 176 -15.03 -17.70 11.22
CA PHE A 176 -13.86 -17.43 10.38
C PHE A 176 -14.18 -16.35 9.34
N TYR A 177 -15.33 -16.43 8.70
CA TYR A 177 -15.76 -15.45 7.72
C TYR A 177 -15.90 -14.05 8.32
N SER A 178 -16.61 -13.92 9.44
CA SER A 178 -16.82 -12.63 10.11
C SER A 178 -15.55 -12.03 10.70
N ALA A 179 -14.66 -12.87 11.26
CA ALA A 179 -13.43 -12.41 11.89
C ALA A 179 -12.41 -11.88 10.87
N TYR A 180 -12.29 -12.54 9.72
CA TYR A 180 -11.22 -12.26 8.75
C TYR A 180 -11.70 -11.57 7.47
N PHE A 181 -13.00 -11.53 7.22
CA PHE A 181 -13.57 -10.88 6.04
C PHE A 181 -14.76 -9.97 6.38
N PRO A 182 -14.64 -9.07 7.38
CA PRO A 182 -15.71 -8.14 7.71
C PRO A 182 -16.07 -7.30 6.49
N ASP A 183 -17.37 -7.17 6.20
CA ASP A 183 -17.82 -6.22 5.20
C ASP A 183 -17.56 -4.80 5.73
N SER A 184 -16.97 -3.95 4.89
CA SER A 184 -16.93 -2.50 5.14
C SER A 184 -18.36 -2.02 5.38
N GLY A 185 -18.66 -1.61 6.62
CA GLY A 185 -20.02 -1.44 7.12
C GLY A 185 -21.00 -0.79 6.13
N LYS A 186 -22.09 -1.51 5.85
CA LYS A 186 -23.37 -0.95 5.42
C LYS A 186 -24.47 -1.56 6.29
N ALA A 187 -25.40 -0.70 6.70
CA ALA A 187 -26.58 -1.04 7.50
C ALA A 187 -27.45 -2.13 6.83
N PRO A 188 -28.25 -2.90 7.59
CA PRO A 188 -28.94 -4.09 7.10
C PRO A 188 -30.01 -3.78 6.05
N GLU A 189 -30.09 -4.65 5.05
CA GLU A 189 -31.01 -4.62 3.91
C GLU A 189 -32.49 -4.70 4.32
N THR A 190 -33.31 -3.76 3.84
CA THR A 190 -34.78 -3.91 3.78
C THR A 190 -35.20 -4.38 2.39
N LYS A 191 -36.03 -5.42 2.33
CA LYS A 191 -36.57 -6.05 1.10
C LYS A 191 -37.40 -5.07 0.24
N PRO A 192 -37.51 -5.30 -1.08
CA PRO A 192 -38.09 -4.35 -2.02
C PRO A 192 -39.62 -4.39 -2.05
N THR A 193 -40.24 -3.21 -2.04
CA THR A 193 -41.63 -2.96 -2.45
C THR A 193 -41.71 -2.60 -3.94
N ALA A 194 -42.76 -3.09 -4.60
CA ALA A 194 -43.03 -2.97 -6.03
C ALA A 194 -43.21 -1.51 -6.52
N PRO A 195 -43.02 -1.23 -7.83
CA PRO A 195 -42.96 0.14 -8.34
C PRO A 195 -44.35 0.77 -8.43
N THR A 196 -44.51 1.92 -7.78
CA THR A 196 -45.68 2.79 -7.96
C THR A 196 -45.38 3.80 -9.06
N ARG A 197 -46.06 3.69 -10.20
CA ARG A 197 -45.94 4.61 -11.31
C ARG A 197 -46.79 5.86 -11.03
N ALA A 198 -46.18 7.02 -10.86
CA ALA A 198 -46.84 8.33 -10.93
C ALA A 198 -45.96 9.31 -11.74
N PRO A 199 -46.51 10.06 -12.72
CA PRO A 199 -45.74 10.94 -13.59
C PRO A 199 -45.58 12.37 -13.05
N THR A 200 -44.75 13.16 -13.76
CA THR A 200 -44.64 14.64 -13.82
C THR A 200 -43.52 15.38 -13.09
N LEU A 201 -42.29 14.84 -13.10
CA LEU A 201 -41.07 15.66 -13.18
C LEU A 201 -40.04 14.91 -14.03
N ASP A 202 -39.50 15.58 -15.04
CA ASP A 202 -38.43 15.02 -15.87
C ASP A 202 -37.09 15.13 -15.13
N TYR A 203 -36.90 14.23 -14.16
CA TYR A 203 -35.70 14.15 -13.35
C TYR A 203 -34.43 13.88 -14.18
N LEU A 204 -34.58 13.27 -15.35
CA LEU A 204 -33.45 13.05 -16.26
C LEU A 204 -32.90 14.40 -16.75
N SER A 205 -33.76 15.31 -17.22
CA SER A 205 -33.35 16.65 -17.64
C SER A 205 -32.79 17.48 -16.49
N VAL A 206 -33.39 17.41 -15.30
CA VAL A 206 -32.88 18.08 -14.09
C VAL A 206 -31.48 17.59 -13.72
N GLY A 207 -31.25 16.28 -13.82
CA GLY A 207 -29.94 15.68 -13.56
C GLY A 207 -28.88 16.16 -14.56
N LEU A 208 -29.21 16.26 -15.84
CA LEU A 208 -28.28 16.74 -16.87
C LEU A 208 -27.88 18.20 -16.68
N GLU A 209 -28.75 19.02 -16.10
CA GLU A 209 -28.49 20.42 -15.78
C GLU A 209 -27.68 20.59 -14.48
N ARG A 210 -28.01 19.82 -13.43
CA ARG A 210 -27.54 20.08 -12.05
C ARG A 210 -26.48 19.13 -11.52
N ASP A 211 -26.21 18.00 -12.19
CA ASP A 211 -25.17 17.04 -11.82
C ASP A 211 -24.05 17.06 -12.88
N PRO A 212 -22.98 17.85 -12.68
CA PRO A 212 -21.88 17.96 -13.64
C PRO A 212 -21.20 16.63 -13.94
N ALA A 213 -21.17 15.71 -12.97
CA ALA A 213 -20.59 14.39 -13.17
C ALA A 213 -21.48 13.48 -14.03
N PHE A 214 -22.80 13.58 -13.87
CA PHE A 214 -23.75 12.89 -14.75
C PHE A 214 -23.71 13.46 -16.17
N SER A 215 -23.72 14.79 -16.32
CA SER A 215 -23.64 15.46 -17.62
C SER A 215 -22.34 15.14 -18.37
N ALA A 216 -21.22 15.09 -17.66
CA ALA A 216 -19.93 14.67 -18.19
C ALA A 216 -19.94 13.24 -18.75
N LEU A 217 -20.46 12.29 -17.98
CA LEU A 217 -20.59 10.88 -18.40
C LEU A 217 -21.56 10.74 -19.57
N TRP A 218 -22.69 11.45 -19.53
CA TRP A 218 -23.71 11.46 -20.60
C TRP A 218 -23.13 11.92 -21.94
N ASN A 219 -22.24 12.92 -21.92
CA ASN A 219 -21.62 13.50 -23.12
C ASN A 219 -20.40 12.73 -23.66
N GLY A 220 -20.01 11.61 -23.04
CA GLY A 220 -18.96 10.73 -23.58
C GLY A 220 -17.68 10.65 -22.75
N GLN A 221 -17.58 11.29 -21.58
CA GLN A 221 -16.37 11.21 -20.75
C GLN A 221 -16.14 9.80 -20.21
N ARG A 222 -14.90 9.30 -20.34
CA ARG A 222 -14.47 7.93 -19.99
C ARG A 222 -13.39 7.96 -18.91
N PRO A 223 -13.77 8.05 -17.62
CA PRO A 223 -12.83 8.24 -16.52
C PRO A 223 -11.94 7.03 -16.24
N THR A 224 -12.38 5.81 -16.60
CA THR A 224 -11.60 4.59 -16.34
C THR A 224 -10.88 4.07 -17.58
N GLY A 225 -11.35 4.43 -18.78
CA GLY A 225 -10.84 3.89 -20.04
C GLY A 225 -11.28 2.43 -20.29
N ASP A 226 -11.90 1.76 -19.31
CA ASP A 226 -12.55 0.47 -19.48
C ASP A 226 -14.03 0.67 -19.79
N GLU A 227 -14.44 0.27 -20.99
CA GLU A 227 -15.81 0.52 -21.45
C GLU A 227 -16.89 -0.14 -20.59
N SER A 228 -16.62 -1.30 -19.98
CA SER A 228 -17.64 -1.97 -19.15
C SER A 228 -17.85 -1.25 -17.83
N SER A 229 -16.78 -0.66 -17.29
CA SER A 229 -16.82 0.15 -16.07
C SER A 229 -17.43 1.52 -16.34
N ASP A 230 -17.12 2.15 -17.47
CA ASP A 230 -17.71 3.43 -17.88
C ASP A 230 -19.21 3.28 -18.23
N ASP A 231 -19.63 2.16 -18.83
CA ASP A 231 -21.05 1.82 -19.06
C ASP A 231 -21.83 1.76 -17.75
N LEU A 232 -21.26 1.09 -16.74
CA LEU A 232 -21.88 0.96 -15.43
C LEU A 232 -21.88 2.30 -14.67
N ALA A 233 -20.86 3.13 -14.85
CA ALA A 233 -20.79 4.46 -14.25
C ALA A 233 -21.94 5.37 -14.73
N LEU A 234 -22.19 5.43 -16.04
CA LEU A 234 -23.34 6.16 -16.58
C LEU A 234 -24.67 5.53 -16.13
N MET A 235 -24.76 4.19 -16.15
CA MET A 235 -25.98 3.47 -15.74
C MET A 235 -26.31 3.68 -14.24
N ASN A 236 -25.31 3.84 -13.37
CA ASN A 236 -25.51 4.15 -11.95
C ASN A 236 -26.11 5.55 -11.74
N LYS A 237 -25.71 6.54 -12.55
CA LYS A 237 -26.34 7.87 -12.54
C LYS A 237 -27.78 7.82 -13.06
N LEU A 238 -28.02 7.06 -14.12
CA LEU A 238 -29.37 6.83 -14.65
C LEU A 238 -30.27 6.10 -13.65
N ALA A 239 -29.74 5.19 -12.83
CA ALA A 239 -30.53 4.53 -11.79
C ALA A 239 -31.14 5.52 -10.78
N TYR A 240 -30.40 6.57 -10.43
CA TYR A 240 -30.86 7.63 -9.54
C TYR A 240 -31.86 8.57 -10.23
N TRP A 241 -31.51 9.08 -11.42
CA TRP A 241 -32.30 10.10 -12.13
C TRP A 241 -33.52 9.54 -12.88
N CYS A 242 -33.51 8.26 -13.28
CA CYS A 242 -34.66 7.57 -13.86
C CYS A 242 -35.45 6.75 -12.81
N ASN A 243 -35.21 7.00 -11.52
CA ASN A 243 -35.93 6.37 -10.41
C ASN A 243 -35.98 4.83 -10.50
N ARG A 244 -34.87 4.21 -10.92
CA ARG A 244 -34.70 2.76 -11.10
C ARG A 244 -35.68 2.10 -12.07
N ASP A 245 -36.35 2.86 -12.92
CA ASP A 245 -37.09 2.30 -14.04
C ASP A 245 -36.08 1.74 -15.06
N GLU A 246 -35.83 0.42 -15.00
CA GLU A 246 -34.87 -0.27 -15.87
C GLU A 246 -35.12 0.03 -17.36
N ALA A 247 -36.38 0.18 -17.77
CA ALA A 247 -36.73 0.46 -19.16
C ALA A 247 -36.39 1.92 -19.53
N ALA A 248 -36.71 2.88 -18.67
CA ALA A 248 -36.34 4.28 -18.86
C ALA A 248 -34.83 4.49 -18.85
N MET A 249 -34.11 3.80 -17.95
CA MET A 249 -32.65 3.82 -17.89
C MET A 249 -32.00 3.32 -19.18
N VAL A 250 -32.47 2.18 -19.71
CA VAL A 250 -31.95 1.63 -20.97
C VAL A 250 -32.28 2.56 -22.14
N SER A 251 -33.48 3.14 -22.18
CA SER A 251 -33.89 4.10 -23.21
C SER A 251 -33.01 5.36 -23.18
N ALA A 252 -32.79 5.94 -21.99
CA ALA A 252 -31.94 7.12 -21.80
C ALA A 252 -30.47 6.83 -22.12
N PHE A 253 -29.96 5.65 -21.75
CA PHE A 253 -28.61 5.24 -22.11
C PHE A 253 -28.43 5.18 -23.63
N LEU A 254 -29.40 4.60 -24.36
CA LEU A 254 -29.35 4.49 -25.82
C LEU A 254 -29.49 5.83 -26.54
N SER A 255 -30.17 6.82 -25.94
CA SER A 255 -30.29 8.17 -26.49
C SER A 255 -29.13 9.10 -26.12
N SER A 256 -28.19 8.66 -25.27
CA SER A 256 -27.05 9.48 -24.85
C SER A 256 -25.99 9.65 -25.95
N PRO A 257 -25.32 10.82 -26.01
CA PRO A 257 -24.13 11.00 -26.85
C PRO A 257 -23.02 9.98 -26.56
N TYR A 258 -22.88 9.56 -25.30
CA TYR A 258 -21.97 8.48 -24.89
C TYR A 258 -22.21 7.17 -25.68
N ALA A 259 -23.46 6.76 -25.87
CA ALA A 259 -23.78 5.56 -26.64
C ALA A 259 -23.54 5.75 -28.15
N ALA A 260 -23.81 6.94 -28.68
CA ALA A 260 -23.60 7.26 -30.10
C ALA A 260 -22.12 7.23 -30.53
N GLN A 261 -21.20 7.52 -29.61
CA GLN A 261 -19.74 7.56 -29.89
C GLN A 261 -19.06 6.18 -29.85
N LYS A 262 -19.79 5.08 -29.64
CA LYS A 262 -19.20 3.74 -29.49
C LYS A 262 -18.78 3.08 -30.82
N GLY A 263 -17.60 2.46 -30.83
CA GLY A 263 -17.06 1.74 -32.00
C GLY A 263 -17.79 0.44 -32.36
N ARG A 264 -17.55 -0.09 -33.58
CA ARG A 264 -18.26 -1.26 -34.17
C ARG A 264 -18.30 -2.54 -33.32
N GLN A 265 -17.25 -2.83 -32.55
CA GLN A 265 -17.23 -4.02 -31.69
C GLN A 265 -18.14 -3.88 -30.46
N HIS A 266 -18.30 -2.65 -29.98
CA HIS A 266 -19.03 -2.34 -28.75
C HIS A 266 -20.51 -2.08 -29.01
N THR A 267 -20.86 -1.55 -30.18
CA THR A 267 -22.24 -1.57 -30.69
C THR A 267 -22.78 -3.00 -30.86
N LYS A 268 -21.95 -3.97 -31.31
CA LYS A 268 -22.32 -5.41 -31.29
C LYS A 268 -22.55 -5.98 -29.89
N LYS A 269 -21.81 -5.51 -28.88
CA LYS A 269 -21.98 -5.92 -27.47
C LYS A 269 -23.27 -5.33 -26.87
N MET A 270 -23.60 -4.09 -27.20
CA MET A 270 -24.87 -3.45 -26.81
C MET A 270 -26.09 -4.07 -27.51
N GLY A 271 -25.91 -4.60 -28.72
CA GLY A 271 -26.95 -5.35 -29.44
C GLY A 271 -27.25 -6.76 -28.88
N ARG A 272 -26.52 -7.21 -27.84
CA ARG A 272 -26.87 -8.44 -27.12
C ARG A 272 -28.09 -8.17 -26.24
N LYS A 273 -29.15 -8.96 -26.40
CA LYS A 273 -30.46 -8.78 -25.74
C LYS A 273 -30.39 -8.63 -24.21
N ASP A 274 -29.35 -9.13 -23.57
CA ASP A 274 -29.22 -9.24 -22.12
C ASP A 274 -28.25 -8.22 -21.48
N TYR A 275 -27.37 -7.59 -22.25
CA TYR A 275 -26.28 -6.78 -21.68
C TYR A 275 -26.78 -5.50 -21.00
N LEU A 276 -27.51 -4.63 -21.72
CA LEU A 276 -28.03 -3.38 -21.16
C LEU A 276 -29.07 -3.61 -20.05
N PRO A 277 -30.03 -4.55 -20.18
CA PRO A 277 -30.93 -4.88 -19.09
C PRO A 277 -30.21 -5.38 -17.83
N ARG A 278 -29.17 -6.21 -17.96
CA ARG A 278 -28.40 -6.70 -16.82
C ARG A 278 -27.60 -5.58 -16.15
N THR A 279 -27.05 -4.65 -16.92
CA THR A 279 -26.32 -3.48 -16.40
C THR A 279 -27.27 -2.50 -15.71
N ALA A 280 -28.45 -2.25 -16.29
CA ALA A 280 -29.49 -1.41 -15.68
C ALA A 280 -29.99 -2.02 -14.37
N ARG A 281 -30.29 -3.33 -14.34
CA ARG A 281 -30.67 -4.05 -13.12
C ARG A 281 -29.61 -3.97 -12.04
N LYS A 282 -28.33 -4.16 -12.39
CA LYS A 282 -27.22 -4.06 -11.45
C LYS A 282 -27.11 -2.65 -10.86
N ALA A 283 -27.27 -1.62 -11.68
CA ALA A 283 -27.25 -0.23 -11.25
C ALA A 283 -28.46 0.13 -10.38
N ALA A 284 -29.66 -0.32 -10.75
CA ALA A 284 -30.89 -0.16 -9.99
C ALA A 284 -30.80 -0.83 -8.61
N GLN A 285 -30.25 -2.04 -8.53
CA GLN A 285 -30.01 -2.75 -7.26
C GLN A 285 -28.97 -2.06 -6.37
N GLY A 286 -27.98 -1.39 -6.96
CA GLY A 286 -26.95 -0.65 -6.22
C GLY A 286 -27.36 0.78 -5.81
N CYS A 287 -28.48 1.27 -6.32
CA CYS A 287 -29.02 2.59 -6.06
C CYS A 287 -29.87 2.54 -4.79
N THR A 288 -29.48 3.26 -3.73
CA THR A 288 -30.16 3.21 -2.41
C THR A 288 -31.27 4.24 -2.27
N GLU A 289 -31.16 5.39 -2.95
CA GLU A 289 -32.16 6.47 -2.98
C GLU A 289 -32.32 6.97 -4.41
N THR A 290 -33.45 7.59 -4.76
CA THR A 290 -33.72 8.12 -6.11
C THR A 290 -34.05 9.61 -6.08
N ALA A 291 -34.03 10.27 -7.25
CA ALA A 291 -34.40 11.68 -7.35
C ALA A 291 -35.84 11.93 -6.87
N ALA A 292 -36.78 11.01 -7.16
CA ALA A 292 -38.14 11.08 -6.68
C ALA A 292 -38.27 10.85 -5.16
N ASP A 293 -37.41 10.03 -4.55
CA ASP A 293 -37.40 9.83 -3.09
C ASP A 293 -36.98 11.11 -2.36
N HIS A 294 -35.94 11.80 -2.85
CA HIS A 294 -35.49 13.06 -2.28
C HIS A 294 -36.49 14.20 -2.51
N ASP A 295 -37.14 14.26 -3.67
CA ASP A 295 -38.19 15.26 -3.92
C ASP A 295 -39.39 15.03 -3.00
N ARG A 296 -39.84 13.77 -2.83
CA ARG A 296 -40.91 13.43 -1.89
C ARG A 296 -40.55 13.80 -0.44
N GLU A 297 -39.35 13.47 0.02
CA GLU A 297 -38.89 13.83 1.37
C GLU A 297 -38.87 15.35 1.57
N PHE A 298 -38.47 16.11 0.54
CA PHE A 298 -38.50 17.56 0.55
C PHE A 298 -39.94 18.12 0.62
N GLN A 299 -40.89 17.53 -0.11
CA GLN A 299 -42.31 17.93 -0.07
C GLN A 299 -42.99 17.56 1.25
N GLU A 300 -42.68 16.38 1.82
CA GLU A 300 -43.23 15.92 3.10
C GLU A 300 -42.76 16.79 4.27
N ARG A 301 -41.52 17.28 4.24
CA ARG A 301 -41.02 18.28 5.21
C ARG A 301 -41.69 19.66 5.10
N ARG A 302 -42.50 19.88 4.06
CA ARG A 302 -43.14 21.16 3.75
C ARG A 302 -44.65 21.20 4.03
N LEU A 303 -45.29 20.06 4.32
CA LEU A 303 -46.71 20.01 4.70
C LEU A 303 -46.89 20.24 6.22
N PRO A 304 -47.79 21.14 6.66
CA PRO A 304 -48.15 21.25 8.07
C PRO A 304 -49.05 20.07 8.49
N ALA A 305 -48.88 19.61 9.74
CA ALA A 305 -49.60 18.46 10.32
C ALA A 305 -51.14 18.61 10.30
N PRO A 306 -51.91 17.51 10.16
CA PRO A 306 -53.37 17.59 10.13
C PRO A 306 -53.97 17.94 11.49
N ALA A 307 -54.97 18.82 11.46
CA ALA A 307 -55.69 19.32 12.62
C ALA A 307 -56.50 18.20 13.31
N SER A 308 -56.25 18.01 14.61
CA SER A 308 -57.17 17.34 15.53
C SER A 308 -57.86 18.38 16.41
N GLY A 309 -59.11 18.08 16.74
CA GLY A 309 -60.15 19.06 17.07
C GLY A 309 -59.91 19.92 18.32
N GLY A 310 -60.23 21.20 18.12
CA GLY A 310 -60.98 22.09 19.03
C GLY A 310 -60.57 22.16 20.51
N LYS A 311 -60.06 23.34 20.90
CA LYS A 311 -60.78 24.24 21.82
C LYS A 311 -60.11 25.62 21.92
N ALA A 312 -60.98 26.63 21.85
CA ALA A 312 -60.91 28.00 22.38
C ALA A 312 -59.64 28.83 22.11
N ALA A 313 -59.83 29.86 21.29
CA ALA A 313 -58.93 30.97 21.09
C ALA A 313 -58.73 31.76 22.39
N VAL A 314 -57.47 31.88 22.83
CA VAL A 314 -56.97 33.01 23.59
C VAL A 314 -55.62 33.38 22.96
N SER A 315 -55.59 34.55 22.33
CA SER A 315 -54.36 35.12 21.75
C SER A 315 -53.37 35.47 22.86
N PRO A 316 -52.08 35.11 22.75
CA PRO A 316 -51.02 35.86 23.41
C PRO A 316 -50.41 36.89 22.46
N ALA A 317 -50.04 38.02 23.06
CA ALA A 317 -49.39 39.19 22.50
C ALA A 317 -48.01 38.89 21.85
N PRO A 318 -47.41 39.83 21.08
CA PRO A 318 -46.19 39.58 20.32
C PRO A 318 -44.91 39.67 21.17
N ASP A 319 -43.89 38.90 20.75
CA ASP A 319 -42.43 38.98 21.01
C ASP A 319 -41.94 38.83 22.48
N ASP A 320 -41.09 37.86 22.82
CA ASP A 320 -39.67 37.79 22.44
C ASP A 320 -39.22 36.31 22.23
N LYS A 321 -38.92 35.91 20.98
CA LYS A 321 -38.06 34.73 20.74
C LYS A 321 -36.66 35.25 20.44
N PRO A 322 -35.62 34.82 21.17
CA PRO A 322 -34.26 35.27 20.90
C PRO A 322 -33.92 35.01 19.44
N ALA A 323 -33.40 36.03 18.76
CA ALA A 323 -33.03 35.95 17.35
C ALA A 323 -32.09 34.75 17.16
N LYS A 324 -32.47 33.82 16.27
CA LYS A 324 -31.67 32.63 15.99
C LYS A 324 -30.33 33.05 15.39
N ARG A 325 -29.23 32.84 16.13
CA ARG A 325 -27.87 33.10 15.63
C ARG A 325 -27.46 31.95 14.69
N PRO A 326 -27.16 32.18 13.40
CA PRO A 326 -26.62 31.13 12.54
C PRO A 326 -25.17 30.83 12.91
N ILE A 327 -24.72 29.59 12.67
CA ILE A 327 -23.31 29.21 12.81
C ILE A 327 -22.44 29.97 11.79
N SER A 328 -21.30 30.49 12.24
CA SER A 328 -20.25 31.10 11.40
C SER A 328 -18.87 30.76 11.97
N LEU A 329 -17.80 31.11 11.23
CA LEU A 329 -16.42 30.94 11.70
C LEU A 329 -16.16 31.73 13.00
N GLU A 330 -16.67 32.96 13.07
CA GLU A 330 -16.57 33.86 14.22
C GLU A 330 -17.28 33.28 15.44
N VAL A 331 -18.47 32.68 15.26
CA VAL A 331 -19.17 31.99 16.35
C VAL A 331 -18.34 30.82 16.89
N VAL A 332 -17.66 30.07 16.02
CA VAL A 332 -16.79 28.98 16.44
C VAL A 332 -15.55 29.52 17.18
N LYS A 333 -14.92 30.59 16.68
CA LYS A 333 -13.78 31.25 17.35
C LYS A 333 -14.15 31.76 18.75
N GLU A 334 -15.27 32.49 18.85
CA GLU A 334 -15.81 32.94 20.15
C GLU A 334 -16.07 31.79 21.12
N ALA A 335 -16.60 30.66 20.63
CA ALA A 335 -16.83 29.50 21.47
C ALA A 335 -15.51 28.86 21.94
N LEU A 336 -14.53 28.72 21.05
CA LEU A 336 -13.20 28.22 21.41
C LEU A 336 -12.56 29.11 22.49
N ASP A 337 -12.59 30.43 22.31
CA ASP A 337 -12.08 31.40 23.28
C ASP A 337 -12.82 31.32 24.63
N ALA A 338 -14.16 31.24 24.60
CA ALA A 338 -14.98 31.14 25.81
C ALA A 338 -14.71 29.87 26.63
N PHE A 339 -14.36 28.76 25.96
CA PHE A 339 -13.99 27.50 26.62
C PHE A 339 -12.48 27.37 26.89
N GLY A 340 -11.66 28.35 26.50
CA GLY A 340 -10.21 28.28 26.62
C GLY A 340 -9.57 27.17 25.78
N ILE A 341 -10.22 26.79 24.67
CA ILE A 341 -9.77 25.71 23.79
C ILE A 341 -8.91 26.32 22.69
N THR A 342 -7.67 25.83 22.55
CA THR A 342 -6.78 26.23 21.46
C THR A 342 -6.70 25.12 20.43
N VAL A 343 -6.81 25.50 19.15
CA VAL A 343 -6.73 24.59 18.00
C VAL A 343 -5.61 25.07 17.07
N ARG A 344 -4.63 24.22 16.80
CA ARG A 344 -3.46 24.54 15.95
C ARG A 344 -3.20 23.42 14.96
N HIS A 345 -2.58 23.75 13.82
CA HIS A 345 -2.10 22.76 12.86
C HIS A 345 -0.58 22.59 12.97
N ASN A 346 -0.14 21.40 13.40
CA ASN A 346 1.28 21.06 13.48
C ASN A 346 1.81 20.69 12.08
N GLN A 347 2.76 21.46 11.56
CA GLN A 347 3.32 21.28 10.22
C GLN A 347 4.28 20.08 10.10
N ILE A 348 4.77 19.54 11.21
CA ILE A 348 5.65 18.37 11.25
C ILE A 348 4.82 17.08 11.24
N THR A 349 3.85 16.96 12.15
CA THR A 349 2.98 15.77 12.23
C THR A 349 1.85 15.80 11.20
N ASN A 350 1.46 17.00 10.74
CA ASN A 350 0.27 17.27 9.93
C ASN A 350 -1.03 16.90 10.64
N GLU A 351 -1.04 17.00 11.97
CA GLU A 351 -2.19 16.73 12.81
C GLU A 351 -2.76 18.04 13.39
N MET A 352 -4.06 18.02 13.66
CA MET A 352 -4.73 19.09 14.41
C MET A 352 -4.49 18.85 15.89
N GLU A 353 -3.79 19.76 16.54
CA GLU A 353 -3.54 19.72 17.98
C GLU A 353 -4.54 20.60 18.71
N ILE A 354 -5.13 20.01 19.75
CA ILE A 354 -6.19 20.63 20.53
C ILE A 354 -5.74 20.61 22.00
N THR A 355 -5.87 21.75 22.68
CA THR A 355 -5.61 21.88 24.11
C THR A 355 -6.75 22.65 24.77
N GLY A 356 -6.91 22.53 26.10
CA GLY A 356 -7.96 23.24 26.84
C GLY A 356 -9.32 22.55 26.90
N LEU A 357 -9.45 21.34 26.33
CA LEU A 357 -10.66 20.51 26.55
C LEU A 357 -10.84 20.15 28.04
N PRO A 358 -12.09 20.03 28.53
CA PRO A 358 -12.35 19.62 29.91
C PRO A 358 -11.66 18.29 30.25
N PRO A 359 -11.13 18.11 31.47
CA PRO A 359 -10.38 16.90 31.86
C PRO A 359 -11.16 15.58 31.77
N SER A 360 -12.49 15.64 31.68
CA SER A 360 -13.36 14.47 31.44
C SER A 360 -13.20 13.85 30.05
N TYR A 361 -12.55 14.54 29.12
CA TYR A 361 -12.32 14.07 27.75
C TYR A 361 -10.84 13.75 27.53
N SER A 362 -10.55 12.67 26.81
CA SER A 362 -9.18 12.29 26.45
C SER A 362 -8.59 13.27 25.44
N GLN A 363 -7.36 13.70 25.70
CA GLN A 363 -6.56 14.50 24.75
C GLN A 363 -6.20 13.69 23.49
N GLU A 364 -6.06 12.36 23.61
CA GLU A 364 -5.70 11.49 22.48
C GLU A 364 -6.79 11.45 21.39
N ASN A 365 -8.06 11.63 21.79
CA ASN A 365 -9.21 11.64 20.88
C ASN A 365 -9.80 13.06 20.67
N ALA A 366 -9.06 14.11 21.05
CA ALA A 366 -9.56 15.47 21.06
C ALA A 366 -10.13 15.92 19.71
N ALA A 367 -9.52 15.53 18.59
CA ALA A 367 -9.96 15.89 17.24
C ALA A 367 -11.36 15.35 16.89
N ALA A 368 -11.72 14.18 17.40
CA ALA A 368 -13.06 13.60 17.21
C ALA A 368 -14.08 14.15 18.23
N VAL A 369 -13.61 14.48 19.44
CA VAL A 369 -14.47 14.97 20.54
C VAL A 369 -14.87 16.43 20.34
N LEU A 370 -13.95 17.29 19.91
CA LEU A 370 -14.16 18.73 19.85
C LEU A 370 -15.36 19.15 18.97
N PRO A 371 -15.57 18.61 17.75
CA PRO A 371 -16.75 18.96 16.95
C PRO A 371 -18.06 18.61 17.65
N VAL A 372 -18.12 17.47 18.35
CA VAL A 372 -19.31 17.03 19.09
C VAL A 372 -19.54 17.91 20.31
N PHE A 373 -18.49 18.22 21.06
CA PHE A 373 -18.53 19.14 22.20
C PHE A 373 -19.04 20.51 21.78
N LEU A 374 -18.48 21.12 20.73
CA LEU A 374 -18.92 22.42 20.23
C LEU A 374 -20.36 22.37 19.73
N MET A 375 -20.76 21.31 19.04
CA MET A 375 -22.14 21.15 18.57
C MET A 375 -23.14 21.20 19.71
N ASP A 376 -22.88 20.47 20.81
CA ASP A 376 -23.74 20.46 22.00
C ASP A 376 -23.83 21.86 22.64
N ARG A 377 -22.67 22.48 22.91
CA ARG A 377 -22.60 23.81 23.56
C ARG A 377 -23.22 24.92 22.74
N LEU A 378 -22.99 24.93 21.42
CA LEU A 378 -23.54 25.94 20.52
C LEU A 378 -25.07 25.79 20.37
N ARG A 379 -25.59 24.56 20.35
CA ARG A 379 -27.05 24.32 20.36
C ARG A 379 -27.68 24.79 21.66
N ALA A 380 -27.04 24.54 22.80
CA ALA A 380 -27.50 25.06 24.09
C ALA A 380 -27.52 26.60 24.12
N ALA A 381 -26.62 27.26 23.39
CA ALA A 381 -26.60 28.71 23.17
C ALA A 381 -27.52 29.20 22.03
N HIS A 382 -28.49 28.38 21.59
CA HIS A 382 -29.45 28.69 20.53
C HIS A 382 -28.84 29.01 19.14
N VAL A 383 -27.63 28.53 18.87
CA VAL A 383 -27.01 28.64 17.54
C VAL A 383 -27.56 27.57 16.60
N THR A 384 -28.02 28.00 15.43
CA THR A 384 -28.63 27.15 14.40
C THR A 384 -27.65 26.74 13.31
N GLY A 385 -27.90 25.59 12.65
CA GLY A 385 -27.03 25.08 11.58
C GLY A 385 -25.79 24.30 12.04
N CYS A 386 -25.64 24.08 13.35
CA CYS A 386 -24.53 23.32 13.93
C CYS A 386 -24.63 21.83 13.57
N THR A 387 -23.91 21.43 12.52
CA THR A 387 -23.70 20.03 12.12
C THR A 387 -22.21 19.69 12.21
N ILE A 388 -21.88 18.42 12.42
CA ILE A 388 -20.48 17.97 12.54
C ILE A 388 -19.64 18.37 11.31
N PRO A 389 -20.07 18.14 10.05
CA PRO A 389 -19.26 18.52 8.89
C PRO A 389 -19.00 20.03 8.79
N VAL A 390 -19.93 20.87 9.24
CA VAL A 390 -19.77 22.33 9.27
C VAL A 390 -18.72 22.72 10.31
N LEU A 391 -18.80 22.12 11.51
CA LEU A 391 -17.84 22.39 12.59
C LEU A 391 -16.44 21.87 12.25
N GLU A 392 -16.32 20.68 11.67
CA GLU A 392 -15.03 20.16 11.17
C GLU A 392 -14.43 21.09 10.11
N GLY A 393 -15.25 21.62 9.19
CA GLY A 393 -14.82 22.61 8.21
C GLY A 393 -14.29 23.89 8.84
N TYR A 394 -14.99 24.46 9.84
CA TYR A 394 -14.52 25.65 10.54
C TYR A 394 -13.30 25.38 11.42
N LEU A 395 -13.24 24.26 12.13
CA LEU A 395 -12.08 23.86 12.93
C LEU A 395 -10.84 23.66 12.05
N PHE A 396 -11.01 23.13 10.84
CA PHE A 396 -9.93 23.05 9.87
C PHE A 396 -9.40 24.44 9.48
N LEU A 397 -10.29 25.41 9.23
CA LEU A 397 -9.89 26.80 8.95
C LEU A 397 -9.16 27.44 10.14
N VAL A 398 -9.68 27.27 11.35
CA VAL A 398 -9.03 27.79 12.57
C VAL A 398 -7.66 27.16 12.76
N ALA A 399 -7.52 25.84 12.57
CA ALA A 399 -6.24 25.16 12.67
C ALA A 399 -5.25 25.65 11.61
N ASP A 400 -5.70 25.88 10.37
CA ASP A 400 -4.86 26.38 9.28
C ASP A 400 -4.45 27.85 9.49
N GLU A 401 -5.29 28.69 10.09
CA GLU A 401 -4.89 30.05 10.52
C GLU A 401 -3.77 30.01 11.57
N HIS A 402 -3.78 29.00 12.45
CA HIS A 402 -2.80 28.81 13.52
C HIS A 402 -1.81 27.68 13.21
N ARG A 403 -1.29 27.67 11.97
CA ARG A 403 -0.20 26.78 11.55
C ARG A 403 1.05 27.07 12.36
N TYR A 404 1.71 26.01 12.83
CA TYR A 404 2.97 26.14 13.54
C TYR A 404 3.89 24.96 13.28
N ASN A 405 5.19 25.15 13.48
CA ASN A 405 6.20 24.12 13.25
C ASN A 405 7.03 23.97 14.53
N PRO A 406 6.76 22.94 15.36
CA PRO A 406 7.40 22.81 16.67
C PRO A 406 8.92 22.65 16.58
N VAL A 407 9.42 22.01 15.53
CA VAL A 407 10.85 21.82 15.32
C VAL A 407 11.50 23.12 14.89
N ARG A 408 10.89 23.86 13.95
CA ARG A 408 11.40 25.18 13.56
C ARG A 408 11.42 26.14 14.75
N GLU A 409 10.34 26.21 15.52
CA GLU A 409 10.29 27.03 16.74
C GLU A 409 11.39 26.61 17.72
N LEU A 410 11.69 25.32 17.87
CA LEU A 410 12.81 24.86 18.68
C LEU A 410 14.16 25.37 18.15
N LEU A 411 14.38 25.30 16.84
CA LEU A 411 15.64 25.69 16.19
C LEU A 411 15.86 27.21 16.15
N GLU A 412 14.78 28.00 16.04
CA GLU A 412 14.83 29.46 15.97
C GLU A 412 14.87 30.12 17.35
N ASN A 413 14.29 29.49 18.39
CA ASN A 413 14.26 30.02 19.75
C ASN A 413 15.49 29.63 20.60
N GLN A 414 16.60 29.28 19.97
CA GLN A 414 17.85 28.88 20.64
C GLN A 414 19.03 29.56 19.95
N ASP A 415 19.75 30.42 20.67
CA ASP A 415 21.07 30.86 20.22
C ASP A 415 22.09 29.74 20.44
N TRP A 416 22.89 29.46 19.42
CA TRP A 416 24.01 28.54 19.56
C TRP A 416 25.10 29.18 20.42
N ASP A 417 25.57 28.43 21.42
CA ASP A 417 26.58 28.86 22.38
C ASP A 417 28.03 28.89 21.84
N GLY A 418 28.23 28.59 20.56
CA GLY A 418 29.55 28.58 19.92
C GLY A 418 30.37 27.31 20.17
N VAL A 419 29.86 26.34 20.94
CA VAL A 419 30.56 25.08 21.23
C VAL A 419 30.21 24.02 20.18
N ASP A 420 31.25 23.45 19.55
CA ASP A 420 31.09 22.37 18.59
C ASP A 420 30.77 21.04 19.28
N ARG A 421 29.60 20.47 18.98
CA ARG A 421 29.08 19.25 19.60
C ARG A 421 29.26 18.00 18.75
N PHE A 422 29.60 18.16 17.47
CA PHE A 422 29.79 17.02 16.57
C PHE A 422 30.92 16.06 16.99
N PRO A 423 32.08 16.53 17.51
CA PRO A 423 33.14 15.63 17.97
C PRO A 423 32.67 14.57 18.99
N ILE A 424 31.80 14.98 19.93
CA ILE A 424 31.22 14.07 20.93
C ILE A 424 30.35 13.00 20.27
N LEU A 425 29.59 13.34 19.23
CA LEU A 425 28.80 12.35 18.48
C LEU A 425 29.70 11.36 17.73
N TYR A 426 30.80 11.83 17.14
CA TYR A 426 31.74 10.97 16.45
C TYR A 426 32.38 9.96 17.40
N GLU A 427 32.75 10.41 18.60
CA GLU A 427 33.26 9.54 19.68
C GLU A 427 32.21 8.52 20.12
N ILE A 428 30.96 8.94 20.35
CA ILE A 428 29.85 8.04 20.71
C ILE A 428 29.63 6.97 19.65
N LEU A 429 29.72 7.33 18.36
CA LEU A 429 29.56 6.41 17.24
C LEU A 429 30.83 5.60 16.94
N GLY A 430 31.96 5.90 17.59
CA GLY A 430 33.26 5.27 17.32
C GLY A 430 33.81 5.56 15.92
N VAL A 431 33.44 6.69 15.32
CA VAL A 431 33.82 7.05 13.94
C VAL A 431 35.04 7.96 13.97
N THR A 432 36.11 7.56 13.27
CA THR A 432 37.38 8.30 13.23
C THR A 432 37.69 8.91 11.86
N ASP A 433 37.11 8.39 10.78
CA ASP A 433 37.34 8.89 9.43
C ASP A 433 36.66 10.27 9.21
N PRO A 434 37.40 11.32 8.82
CA PRO A 434 36.85 12.65 8.57
C PRO A 434 35.76 12.70 7.49
N ALA A 435 35.78 11.79 6.52
CA ALA A 435 34.74 11.71 5.50
C ALA A 435 33.38 11.31 6.11
N TYR A 436 33.39 10.36 7.05
CA TYR A 436 32.18 9.96 7.78
C TYR A 436 31.68 11.05 8.74
N HIS A 437 32.60 11.79 9.38
CA HIS A 437 32.26 12.98 10.17
C HIS A 437 31.45 13.98 9.33
N THR A 438 31.90 14.21 8.09
CA THR A 438 31.24 15.12 7.14
C THR A 438 29.81 14.68 6.84
N PHE A 439 29.56 13.39 6.64
CA PHE A 439 28.21 12.86 6.37
C PHE A 439 27.27 12.99 7.56
N ILE A 440 27.75 12.66 8.76
CA ILE A 440 26.99 12.81 10.00
C ILE A 440 26.62 14.29 10.15
N ARG A 441 27.61 15.20 10.08
CA ARG A 441 27.41 16.65 10.21
C ARG A 441 26.38 17.18 9.22
N LYS A 442 26.56 16.88 7.92
CA LYS A 442 25.65 17.34 6.86
C LYS A 442 24.25 16.77 7.00
N TRP A 443 24.09 15.57 7.56
CA TRP A 443 22.76 15.02 7.82
C TRP A 443 22.02 15.77 8.92
N PHE A 444 22.68 16.20 9.99
CA PHE A 444 22.09 17.10 10.99
C PHE A 444 21.68 18.44 10.37
N ILE A 445 22.56 19.04 9.56
CA ILE A 445 22.24 20.29 8.85
C ILE A 445 21.04 20.07 7.89
N GLN A 446 20.97 18.92 7.20
CA GLN A 446 19.84 18.55 6.36
C GLN A 446 18.54 18.46 7.16
N CYS A 447 18.56 17.83 8.35
CA CYS A 447 17.38 17.75 9.19
C CYS A 447 16.89 19.14 9.61
N ALA A 448 17.80 20.05 10.01
CA ALA A 448 17.46 21.44 10.28
C ALA A 448 16.88 22.14 9.04
N ALA A 449 17.48 21.95 7.87
CA ALA A 449 17.00 22.51 6.60
C ALA A 449 15.59 21.99 6.24
N MET A 450 15.30 20.70 6.44
CA MET A 450 13.97 20.11 6.21
C MET A 450 12.91 20.71 7.15
N ALA A 451 13.22 20.90 8.44
CA ALA A 451 12.31 21.57 9.37
C ALA A 451 12.01 23.02 8.93
N CYS A 452 13.01 23.73 8.41
CA CYS A 452 12.90 25.11 7.94
C CYS A 452 12.36 25.24 6.49
N ASN A 453 12.03 24.14 5.82
CA ASN A 453 11.55 24.16 4.44
C ASN A 453 10.23 24.92 4.29
N SER A 454 10.03 25.59 3.14
CA SER A 454 8.91 26.51 2.94
C SER A 454 8.31 26.43 1.54
N GLU A 455 7.08 26.93 1.40
CA GLU A 455 6.36 26.95 0.13
C GLU A 455 6.98 27.90 -0.91
N LYS A 456 7.70 28.93 -0.46
CA LYS A 456 8.30 29.94 -1.35
C LYS A 456 9.41 29.34 -2.23
N GLN A 457 10.25 28.50 -1.64
CA GLN A 457 11.33 27.79 -2.33
C GLN A 457 11.48 26.39 -1.72
N PRO A 458 10.65 25.43 -2.16
CA PRO A 458 10.71 24.09 -1.62
C PRO A 458 11.91 23.34 -2.19
N PHE A 459 12.66 22.68 -1.31
CA PHE A 459 13.80 21.83 -1.68
C PHE A 459 13.68 20.46 -1.01
N GLY A 460 14.25 19.42 -1.62
CA GLY A 460 14.25 18.07 -1.06
C GLY A 460 15.54 17.73 -0.29
N ALA A 461 15.57 16.59 0.38
CA ALA A 461 16.80 16.06 0.97
C ALA A 461 17.87 15.77 -0.11
N ASP A 462 19.12 15.66 0.30
CA ASP A 462 20.25 15.29 -0.57
C ASP A 462 20.58 13.79 -0.48
N GLY A 463 20.39 13.21 0.70
CA GLY A 463 20.57 11.78 0.92
C GLY A 463 20.04 11.32 2.28
N VAL A 464 20.42 10.10 2.62
CA VAL A 464 20.01 9.34 3.80
C VAL A 464 21.28 8.95 4.56
N LEU A 465 21.41 9.35 5.82
CA LEU A 465 22.49 8.82 6.67
C LEU A 465 22.17 7.38 7.04
N VAL A 466 23.06 6.45 6.70
CA VAL A 466 22.87 5.03 6.98
C VAL A 466 23.95 4.54 7.93
N LEU A 467 23.56 4.07 9.11
CA LEU A 467 24.48 3.41 10.04
C LEU A 467 24.53 1.91 9.70
N GLN A 468 25.71 1.43 9.28
CA GLN A 468 25.97 0.03 8.99
C GLN A 468 26.78 -0.59 10.13
N GLY A 469 26.32 -1.69 10.70
CA GLY A 469 27.06 -2.35 11.78
C GLY A 469 26.32 -3.53 12.40
N PRO A 470 26.91 -4.25 13.37
CA PRO A 470 26.27 -5.40 14.00
C PRO A 470 24.87 -5.10 14.58
N GLN A 471 24.02 -6.14 14.63
CA GLN A 471 22.71 -6.02 15.26
C GLN A 471 22.86 -5.76 16.76
N GLY A 472 21.94 -4.99 17.35
CA GLY A 472 21.91 -4.77 18.80
C GLY A 472 22.84 -3.69 19.34
N ILE A 473 23.73 -3.10 18.53
CA ILE A 473 24.64 -2.03 18.99
C ILE A 473 23.94 -0.67 19.24
N GLY A 474 22.61 -0.57 19.05
CA GLY A 474 21.83 0.63 19.32
C GLY A 474 21.77 1.67 18.20
N LYS A 475 21.94 1.27 16.93
CA LYS A 475 21.85 2.17 15.76
C LYS A 475 20.53 2.97 15.70
N THR A 476 19.39 2.28 15.86
CA THR A 476 18.08 2.93 15.90
C THR A 476 17.93 3.82 17.14
N ARG A 477 18.51 3.39 18.27
CA ARG A 477 18.48 4.15 19.53
C ARG A 477 19.21 5.49 19.41
N PHE A 478 20.31 5.54 18.67
CA PHE A 478 20.99 6.79 18.33
C PHE A 478 20.03 7.79 17.69
N PHE A 479 19.31 7.38 16.63
CA PHE A 479 18.36 8.24 15.94
C PHE A 479 17.18 8.68 16.83
N GLN A 480 16.65 7.76 17.67
CA GLN A 480 15.60 8.08 18.63
C GLN A 480 16.03 9.15 19.64
N VAL A 481 17.26 9.07 20.16
CA VAL A 481 17.79 10.03 21.14
C VAL A 481 17.99 11.40 20.48
N VAL A 482 18.62 11.47 19.31
CA VAL A 482 18.91 12.74 18.65
C VAL A 482 17.65 13.42 18.09
N ALA A 483 16.58 12.66 17.81
CA ALA A 483 15.27 13.23 17.45
C ALA A 483 14.60 13.99 18.60
N MET A 484 15.12 13.90 19.84
CA MET A 484 14.67 14.57 21.07
C MET A 484 13.29 14.19 21.58
N ARG A 485 12.33 13.90 20.70
CA ARG A 485 10.97 13.53 21.07
C ARG A 485 10.45 12.36 20.23
N PRO A 486 9.70 11.42 20.82
CA PRO A 486 9.13 10.28 20.09
C PRO A 486 8.17 10.67 18.95
N ASP A 487 7.43 11.77 19.10
CA ASP A 487 6.50 12.29 18.09
C ASP A 487 7.21 12.89 16.87
N TRP A 488 8.52 13.16 16.96
CA TRP A 488 9.33 13.66 15.85
C TRP A 488 10.08 12.56 15.08
N PHE A 489 9.98 11.31 15.54
CA PHE A 489 10.72 10.18 14.96
C PHE A 489 9.79 9.05 14.50
N VAL A 490 9.94 8.61 13.24
CA VAL A 490 9.35 7.35 12.76
C VAL A 490 10.40 6.25 12.89
N ASP A 491 10.06 5.19 13.61
CA ASP A 491 10.87 3.98 13.73
C ASP A 491 10.44 2.91 12.72
N GLY A 492 11.40 2.25 12.08
CA GLY A 492 11.20 1.05 11.29
C GLY A 492 10.27 1.24 10.10
N ALA A 493 10.32 2.39 9.42
CA ALA A 493 9.43 2.64 8.29
C ALA A 493 9.86 1.83 7.07
N THR A 494 9.14 0.74 6.78
CA THR A 494 9.24 0.07 5.49
C THR A 494 8.52 0.92 4.45
N ILE A 495 9.28 1.59 3.58
CA ILE A 495 8.70 2.35 2.46
C ILE A 495 8.30 1.37 1.35
N ASP A 496 6.99 1.26 1.14
CA ASP A 496 6.36 0.58 0.02
C ASP A 496 5.74 1.67 -0.86
N MET A 497 6.30 1.88 -2.06
CA MET A 497 5.89 2.97 -2.94
C MET A 497 4.48 2.78 -3.52
N ASP A 498 3.94 1.56 -3.50
CA ASP A 498 2.58 1.25 -3.95
C ASP A 498 1.56 1.38 -2.81
N ASN A 499 2.03 1.49 -1.55
CA ASN A 499 1.20 1.63 -0.37
C ASN A 499 1.12 3.09 0.12
N LYS A 500 -0.07 3.68 -0.02
CA LYS A 500 -0.33 5.06 0.41
C LYS A 500 -0.10 5.29 1.90
N ASP A 501 -0.45 4.33 2.76
CA ASP A 501 -0.28 4.47 4.20
C ASP A 501 1.19 4.41 4.60
N SER A 502 2.00 3.62 3.88
CA SER A 502 3.46 3.61 4.02
C SER A 502 4.06 4.97 3.65
N LEU A 503 3.64 5.56 2.51
CA LEU A 503 4.09 6.89 2.10
C LEU A 503 3.67 7.97 3.12
N ILE A 504 2.43 7.93 3.62
CA ILE A 504 1.93 8.83 4.67
C ILE A 504 2.81 8.70 5.93
N LYS A 505 3.04 7.47 6.41
CA LYS A 505 3.88 7.22 7.58
C LYS A 505 5.29 7.76 7.37
N SER A 506 5.88 7.56 6.19
CA SER A 506 7.27 7.99 5.89
C SER A 506 7.51 9.49 5.97
N VAL A 507 6.46 10.32 5.83
CA VAL A 507 6.58 11.80 5.89
C VAL A 507 5.81 12.42 7.05
N SER A 508 5.38 11.59 8.00
CA SER A 508 4.50 12.01 9.09
C SER A 508 5.23 12.66 10.27
N ARG A 509 6.57 12.72 10.26
CA ARG A 509 7.40 13.24 11.36
C ARG A 509 8.68 13.90 10.82
N TRP A 510 9.47 14.52 11.69
CA TRP A 510 10.68 15.25 11.30
C TRP A 510 11.79 14.34 10.79
N ILE A 511 12.01 13.21 11.47
CA ILE A 511 13.02 12.23 11.12
C ILE A 511 12.33 10.88 10.89
N CYS A 512 12.61 10.25 9.77
CA CYS A 512 12.08 8.93 9.44
C CYS A 512 13.23 7.94 9.25
N GLU A 513 13.26 6.89 10.06
CA GLU A 513 14.17 5.76 9.88
C GLU A 513 13.58 4.79 8.85
N LEU A 514 14.36 4.53 7.80
CA LEU A 514 14.07 3.57 6.76
C LEU A 514 14.44 2.18 7.27
N GLY A 515 13.47 1.53 7.94
CA GLY A 515 13.60 0.19 8.46
C GLY A 515 13.75 -0.83 7.33
N GLU A 516 14.51 -1.91 7.58
CA GLU A 516 14.80 -2.95 6.59
C GLU A 516 15.33 -2.39 5.26
N LEU A 517 16.20 -1.37 5.33
CA LEU A 517 16.73 -0.73 4.14
C LEU A 517 17.39 -1.75 3.18
N ASP A 518 17.96 -2.83 3.71
CA ASP A 518 18.50 -3.92 2.91
C ASP A 518 17.43 -4.67 2.10
N ASN A 519 16.16 -4.71 2.53
CA ASN A 519 15.00 -5.25 1.79
C ASN A 519 14.37 -4.20 0.86
N THR A 520 14.19 -2.98 1.32
CA THR A 520 13.57 -1.89 0.53
C THR A 520 14.41 -1.55 -0.70
N VAL A 521 15.75 -1.51 -0.55
CA VAL A 521 16.71 -1.29 -1.64
C VAL A 521 16.72 -2.46 -2.64
N LYS A 522 16.12 -3.63 -2.33
CA LYS A 522 16.02 -4.78 -3.26
C LYS A 522 14.98 -4.58 -4.36
N LYS A 523 13.89 -3.85 -4.09
CA LYS A 523 12.69 -3.82 -4.95
C LYS A 523 12.52 -2.52 -5.74
N GLU A 524 12.81 -1.36 -5.15
CA GLU A 524 12.25 -0.08 -5.66
C GLU A 524 13.26 1.09 -5.66
N GLN A 525 14.52 0.84 -6.02
CA GLN A 525 15.58 1.84 -5.83
C GLN A 525 15.36 3.19 -6.53
N ALA A 526 14.88 3.20 -7.77
CA ALA A 526 14.68 4.45 -8.51
C ALA A 526 13.55 5.30 -7.90
N ALA A 527 12.44 4.65 -7.52
CA ALA A 527 11.29 5.30 -6.90
C ALA A 527 11.61 5.82 -5.50
N LEU A 528 12.31 5.02 -4.68
CA LEU A 528 12.78 5.45 -3.36
C LEU A 528 13.73 6.65 -3.46
N LYS A 529 14.69 6.64 -4.40
CA LYS A 529 15.61 7.77 -4.63
C LYS A 529 14.83 9.04 -5.00
N ALA A 530 13.86 8.92 -5.90
CA ALA A 530 13.00 10.04 -6.28
C ALA A 530 12.21 10.57 -5.07
N HIS A 531 11.65 9.67 -4.25
CA HIS A 531 10.92 10.00 -3.04
C HIS A 531 11.78 10.77 -2.03
N ILE A 532 12.98 10.28 -1.73
CA ILE A 532 13.91 10.92 -0.79
C ILE A 532 14.21 12.36 -1.23
N THR A 533 14.51 12.57 -2.51
CA THR A 533 14.89 13.89 -3.04
C THR A 533 13.71 14.80 -3.38
N SER A 534 12.47 14.34 -3.24
CA SER A 534 11.31 15.16 -3.58
C SER A 534 11.20 16.38 -2.65
N PRO A 535 11.01 17.59 -3.19
CA PRO A 535 10.79 18.80 -2.39
C PRO A 535 9.36 18.88 -1.81
N VAL A 536 8.45 18.07 -2.33
CA VAL A 536 7.02 18.13 -2.04
C VAL A 536 6.43 16.73 -1.96
N ASP A 537 5.54 16.53 -1.01
CA ASP A 537 4.75 15.33 -0.82
C ASP A 537 3.34 15.53 -1.37
N ILE A 538 2.92 14.66 -2.30
CA ILE A 538 1.56 14.67 -2.85
C ILE A 538 0.83 13.45 -2.28
N ILE A 539 -0.03 13.69 -1.31
CA ILE A 539 -0.64 12.64 -0.50
C ILE A 539 -2.15 12.83 -0.44
N ARG A 540 -2.90 11.78 -0.74
CA ARG A 540 -4.34 11.74 -0.53
C ARG A 540 -4.63 10.97 0.75
N ALA A 541 -4.98 11.68 1.82
CA ALA A 541 -5.40 11.06 3.07
C ALA A 541 -6.65 10.18 2.85
N PRO A 542 -6.86 9.14 3.66
CA PRO A 542 -8.11 8.39 3.67
C PRO A 542 -9.32 9.32 3.76
N TYR A 543 -10.34 9.07 2.95
CA TYR A 543 -11.58 9.87 2.90
C TYR A 543 -11.45 11.31 2.36
N ALA A 544 -10.24 11.76 1.99
CA ALA A 544 -10.05 13.07 1.35
C ALA A 544 -10.59 13.09 -0.10
N ARG A 545 -11.26 14.18 -0.46
CA ARG A 545 -11.80 14.40 -1.82
C ARG A 545 -10.70 14.59 -2.87
N ALA A 546 -9.54 15.13 -2.47
CA ALA A 546 -8.39 15.39 -3.34
C ALA A 546 -7.07 15.10 -2.62
N ALA A 547 -5.98 14.97 -3.36
CA ALA A 547 -4.63 14.90 -2.79
C ALA A 547 -4.20 16.28 -2.29
N ALA A 548 -3.59 16.32 -1.11
CA ALA A 548 -2.95 17.50 -0.56
C ALA A 548 -1.49 17.57 -1.04
N LYS A 549 -1.05 18.77 -1.42
CA LYS A 549 0.35 19.08 -1.71
C LYS A 549 0.98 19.65 -0.45
N ARG A 550 2.02 19.00 0.08
CA ARG A 550 2.71 19.39 1.31
C ARG A 550 4.20 19.59 1.04
N ILE A 551 4.81 20.58 1.67
CA ILE A 551 6.26 20.78 1.56
C ILE A 551 6.97 19.72 2.39
N ARG A 552 8.02 19.11 1.83
CA ARG A 552 8.80 18.08 2.52
C ARG A 552 9.46 18.66 3.76
N ARG A 553 9.09 18.14 4.94
CA ARG A 553 9.73 18.51 6.23
C ARG A 553 10.43 17.35 6.93
N THR A 554 10.43 16.18 6.30
CA THR A 554 11.04 14.96 6.81
C THR A 554 12.43 14.75 6.22
N SER A 555 13.41 14.44 7.07
CA SER A 555 14.71 13.90 6.68
C SER A 555 14.76 12.41 6.98
N TYR A 556 15.51 11.66 6.17
CA TYR A 556 15.59 10.20 6.29
C TYR A 556 16.91 9.76 6.87
N CYS A 557 16.86 8.71 7.69
CA CYS A 557 18.02 7.93 8.12
C CYS A 557 17.75 6.45 7.87
N GLY A 558 18.75 5.59 8.02
CA GLY A 558 18.58 4.15 7.90
C GLY A 558 19.53 3.38 8.79
N THR A 559 19.13 2.18 9.18
CA THR A 559 19.98 1.25 9.88
C THR A 559 20.06 -0.06 9.11
N VAL A 560 21.28 -0.60 8.97
CA VAL A 560 21.50 -1.88 8.29
C VAL A 560 22.51 -2.73 9.05
N ASN A 561 22.28 -4.04 9.00
CA ASN A 561 23.19 -5.03 9.54
C ASN A 561 24.19 -5.53 8.48
N PRO A 562 23.75 -6.06 7.33
CA PRO A 562 24.69 -6.61 6.35
C PRO A 562 25.58 -5.51 5.76
N LYS A 563 26.86 -5.84 5.55
CA LYS A 563 27.80 -4.95 4.86
C LYS A 563 27.37 -4.74 3.41
N ASP A 564 26.91 -5.80 2.76
CA ASP A 564 26.59 -5.88 1.33
C ASP A 564 25.09 -5.60 1.02
N TYR A 565 24.57 -4.46 1.50
CA TYR A 565 23.15 -4.13 1.37
C TYR A 565 22.79 -3.33 0.10
N LEU A 566 23.76 -2.63 -0.50
CA LEU A 566 23.56 -1.83 -1.72
C LEU A 566 23.59 -2.75 -2.94
N ARG A 567 22.79 -2.51 -3.98
CA ARG A 567 22.74 -3.37 -5.18
C ARG A 567 23.06 -2.69 -6.51
N ASP A 568 23.25 -1.37 -6.51
CA ASP A 568 23.36 -0.56 -7.73
C ASP A 568 24.64 0.28 -7.72
N GLU A 569 25.39 0.19 -8.82
CA GLU A 569 26.60 0.95 -9.11
C GLU A 569 26.31 2.44 -9.35
N THR A 570 25.12 2.80 -9.86
CA THR A 570 24.85 4.15 -10.38
C THR A 570 23.99 5.05 -9.50
N GLY A 571 23.56 4.57 -8.33
CA GLY A 571 22.66 5.34 -7.47
C GLY A 571 22.82 5.14 -5.96
N SER A 572 23.92 4.55 -5.52
CA SER A 572 24.30 4.48 -4.10
C SER A 572 24.63 5.85 -3.49
N ARG A 573 24.83 6.88 -4.30
CA ARG A 573 25.17 8.27 -3.87
C ARG A 573 24.14 8.97 -2.96
N ARG A 574 22.94 8.40 -2.79
CA ARG A 574 21.89 8.90 -1.88
C ARG A 574 21.97 8.25 -0.50
N PHE A 575 22.77 7.21 -0.33
CA PHE A 575 22.96 6.51 0.94
C PHE A 575 24.35 6.85 1.48
N TRP A 576 24.40 7.69 2.51
CA TRP A 576 25.61 8.12 3.19
C TRP A 576 25.97 7.07 4.24
N THR A 577 26.51 5.95 3.77
CA THR A 577 26.82 4.80 4.62
C THR A 577 28.00 5.11 5.52
N VAL A 578 27.79 5.00 6.84
CA VAL A 578 28.80 5.12 7.88
C VAL A 578 28.90 3.79 8.62
N PRO A 579 30.02 3.07 8.52
CA PRO A 579 30.26 1.86 9.31
C PRO A 579 30.48 2.22 10.78
N VAL A 580 29.78 1.52 11.67
CA VAL A 580 29.84 1.68 13.13
C VAL A 580 29.97 0.31 13.78
N GLU A 581 31.04 0.10 14.54
CA GLU A 581 31.30 -1.18 15.21
C GLU A 581 30.64 -1.25 16.58
N ARG A 582 30.56 -0.10 17.27
CA ARG A 582 29.96 0.06 18.59
C ARG A 582 29.34 1.44 18.71
N ILE A 583 28.35 1.59 19.58
CA ILE A 583 27.82 2.88 19.99
C ILE A 583 27.88 2.93 21.52
N ASP A 584 28.47 3.98 22.07
CA ASP A 584 28.50 4.23 23.52
C ASP A 584 27.12 4.68 24.00
N LEU A 585 26.29 3.71 24.39
CA LEU A 585 24.91 3.94 24.79
C LEU A 585 24.79 4.69 26.11
N ASP A 586 25.72 4.46 27.05
CA ASP A 586 25.73 5.13 28.34
C ASP A 586 26.00 6.62 28.13
N ARG A 587 27.03 6.95 27.33
CA ARG A 587 27.32 8.35 26.99
C ARG A 587 26.21 8.97 26.15
N LEU A 588 25.62 8.24 25.21
CA LEU A 588 24.46 8.71 24.44
C LEU A 588 23.27 9.07 25.33
N HIS A 589 22.93 8.22 26.32
CA HIS A 589 21.80 8.46 27.23
C HIS A 589 22.12 9.53 28.27
N SER A 590 23.40 9.80 28.53
CA SER A 590 23.84 10.90 29.40
C SER A 590 23.68 12.29 28.77
N LEU A 591 23.43 12.39 27.46
CA LEU A 591 23.23 13.67 26.79
C LEU A 591 21.92 14.32 27.25
N SER A 592 22.03 15.46 27.92
CA SER A 592 20.86 16.22 28.39
C SER A 592 20.07 16.84 27.23
N GLU A 593 18.79 17.14 27.48
CA GLU A 593 17.96 17.85 26.51
C GLU A 593 18.58 19.20 26.09
N ALA A 594 19.16 19.95 27.05
CA ALA A 594 19.85 21.20 26.77
C ALA A 594 21.06 21.01 25.83
N TRP A 595 21.80 19.90 25.99
CA TRP A 595 22.90 19.57 25.10
C TRP A 595 22.41 19.29 23.68
N LEU A 596 21.34 18.49 23.53
CA LEU A 596 20.74 18.17 22.23
C LEU A 596 20.17 19.41 21.54
N ARG A 597 19.51 20.30 22.29
CA ARG A 597 19.01 21.58 21.77
C ARG A 597 20.13 22.40 21.14
N GLN A 598 21.29 22.47 21.79
CA GLN A 598 22.43 23.22 21.30
C GLN A 598 23.15 22.53 20.12
N LEU A 599 23.15 21.19 20.04
CA LEU A 599 23.59 20.47 18.85
C LEU A 599 22.73 20.87 17.64
N TRP A 600 21.41 20.92 17.84
CA TRP A 600 20.48 21.33 16.80
C TRP A 600 20.57 22.82 16.47
N ALA A 601 20.83 23.68 17.45
CA ALA A 601 21.13 25.10 17.23
C ALA A 601 22.39 25.28 16.37
N GLN A 602 23.45 24.50 16.63
CA GLN A 602 24.66 24.49 15.79
C GLN A 602 24.34 24.07 14.35
N ALA A 603 23.57 22.99 14.16
CA ALA A 603 23.17 22.52 12.83
C ALA A 603 22.30 23.53 12.07
N HIS A 604 21.36 24.18 12.77
CA HIS A 604 20.53 25.24 12.24
C HIS A 604 21.35 26.47 11.84
N ARG A 605 22.31 26.88 12.68
CA ARG A 605 23.23 27.98 12.36
C ARG A 605 24.01 27.73 11.07
N CYS A 606 24.55 26.51 10.90
CA CYS A 606 25.25 26.12 9.67
C CYS A 606 24.36 26.20 8.43
N PHE A 607 23.07 25.87 8.56
CA PHE A 607 22.09 26.01 7.48
C PHE A 607 21.77 27.48 7.20
N ALA A 608 21.55 28.29 8.24
CA ALA A 608 21.20 29.70 8.12
C ALA A 608 22.32 30.53 7.46
N GLU A 609 23.59 30.26 7.80
CA GLU A 609 24.74 30.93 7.20
C GLU A 609 24.99 30.51 5.75
N ALA A 610 24.73 29.25 5.43
CA ALA A 610 24.93 28.69 4.09
C ALA A 610 23.81 27.70 3.75
N PRO A 611 22.72 28.13 3.08
CA PRO A 611 21.52 27.31 2.84
C PRO A 611 21.74 26.00 2.06
N ASN A 612 22.88 25.85 1.37
CA ASN A 612 23.26 24.62 0.67
C ASN A 612 24.33 23.79 1.39
N SER A 613 24.71 24.14 2.63
CA SER A 613 25.80 23.47 3.37
C SER A 613 25.53 21.99 3.66
N PHE A 614 24.26 21.57 3.69
CA PHE A 614 23.85 20.17 3.83
C PHE A 614 24.03 19.33 2.55
N ARG A 615 24.22 19.96 1.38
CA ARG A 615 24.46 19.25 0.12
C ARG A 615 25.88 18.71 0.09
N LEU A 616 26.06 17.48 -0.38
CA LEU A 616 27.40 16.97 -0.65
C LEU A 616 28.04 17.72 -1.82
N THR A 617 29.32 18.07 -1.68
CA THR A 617 30.14 18.64 -2.76
C THR A 617 30.43 17.58 -3.83
N GLY A 618 30.94 18.01 -4.99
CA GLY A 618 31.33 17.08 -6.05
C GLY A 618 32.48 16.13 -5.66
N GLU A 619 33.33 16.54 -4.71
CA GLU A 619 34.39 15.70 -4.16
C GLU A 619 33.83 14.70 -3.14
N GLU A 620 33.03 15.17 -2.19
CA GLU A 620 32.37 14.32 -1.17
C GLU A 620 31.48 13.25 -1.82
N ARG A 621 30.77 13.58 -2.90
CA ARG A 621 29.96 12.59 -3.66
C ARG A 621 30.82 11.53 -4.33
N ARG A 622 31.94 11.92 -4.95
CA ARG A 622 32.86 10.95 -5.59
C ARG A 622 33.48 10.02 -4.56
N TRP A 623 33.87 10.57 -3.40
CA TRP A 623 34.34 9.77 -2.28
C TRP A 623 33.26 8.80 -1.81
N LEU A 624 32.02 9.29 -1.61
CA LEU A 624 30.90 8.44 -1.19
C LEU A 624 30.62 7.32 -2.19
N GLU A 625 30.61 7.63 -3.50
CA GLU A 625 30.35 6.65 -4.55
C GLU A 625 31.42 5.56 -4.55
N GLY A 626 32.70 5.92 -4.46
CA GLY A 626 33.80 4.96 -4.33
C GLY A 626 33.70 4.14 -3.05
N ASN A 627 33.46 4.79 -1.91
CA ASN A 627 33.33 4.13 -0.61
C ASN A 627 32.12 3.17 -0.56
N ASN A 628 31.03 3.49 -1.26
CA ASN A 628 29.84 2.64 -1.32
C ASN A 628 30.02 1.36 -2.13
N GLN A 629 31.07 1.24 -2.96
CA GLN A 629 31.38 0.00 -3.66
C GLN A 629 31.66 -1.15 -2.68
N GLN A 630 32.27 -0.86 -1.52
CA GLN A 630 32.55 -1.88 -0.50
C GLN A 630 31.30 -2.42 0.22
N PHE A 631 30.18 -1.69 0.11
CA PHE A 631 28.88 -2.08 0.66
C PHE A 631 27.93 -2.62 -0.43
N ALA A 632 28.43 -2.73 -1.67
CA ALA A 632 27.68 -3.27 -2.79
C ALA A 632 27.69 -4.80 -2.74
N ARG A 633 26.50 -5.38 -2.89
CA ARG A 633 26.31 -6.80 -3.04
C ARG A 633 26.92 -7.29 -4.35
N PRO A 634 27.68 -8.40 -4.33
CA PRO A 634 28.06 -9.07 -5.55
C PRO A 634 26.82 -9.40 -6.38
N LEU A 635 26.89 -9.14 -7.68
CA LEU A 635 25.83 -9.51 -8.61
C LEU A 635 25.72 -11.06 -8.63
N PRO A 636 24.52 -11.63 -8.74
CA PRO A 636 24.38 -13.08 -8.89
C PRO A 636 25.18 -13.62 -10.09
N GLY A 637 26.10 -14.56 -9.85
CA GLY A 637 27.03 -15.08 -10.86
C GLY A 637 28.35 -14.32 -10.98
N GLU A 638 28.57 -13.26 -10.18
CA GLU A 638 29.77 -12.44 -10.27
C GLU A 638 31.03 -13.20 -9.85
N GLN A 639 30.98 -13.96 -8.76
CA GLN A 639 32.14 -14.71 -8.30
C GLN A 639 32.53 -15.78 -9.32
N GLU A 640 31.55 -16.50 -9.87
CA GLU A 640 31.81 -17.54 -10.84
C GLU A 640 32.30 -16.99 -12.18
N ILE A 641 31.99 -15.73 -12.51
CA ILE A 641 32.59 -15.03 -13.66
C ILE A 641 34.01 -14.56 -13.32
N ARG A 642 34.25 -14.05 -12.10
CA ARG A 642 35.60 -13.69 -11.64
C ARG A 642 36.54 -14.90 -11.66
N ASP A 643 36.06 -16.06 -11.26
CA ASP A 643 36.83 -17.31 -11.26
C ASP A 643 37.21 -17.77 -12.69
N LEU A 644 36.48 -17.32 -13.72
CA LEU A 644 36.85 -17.55 -15.12
C LEU A 644 37.96 -16.61 -15.61
N LEU A 645 38.17 -15.47 -14.94
CA LEU A 645 39.18 -14.50 -15.31
C LEU A 645 40.52 -14.90 -14.71
N ASP A 646 41.59 -14.78 -15.50
CA ASP A 646 42.98 -14.94 -15.07
C ASP A 646 43.69 -13.57 -15.11
N PRO A 647 43.72 -12.81 -13.99
CA PRO A 647 44.35 -11.50 -13.95
C PRO A 647 45.85 -11.52 -14.28
N GLY A 648 46.51 -12.67 -14.15
CA GLY A 648 47.92 -12.86 -14.50
C GLY A 648 48.15 -13.09 -15.99
N LEU A 649 47.09 -13.29 -16.78
CA LEU A 649 47.19 -13.57 -18.20
C LEU A 649 47.69 -12.35 -18.99
N SER A 650 48.74 -12.54 -19.77
CA SER A 650 49.27 -11.48 -20.64
C SER A 650 48.20 -10.94 -21.60
N PRO A 651 48.08 -9.60 -21.81
CA PRO A 651 47.08 -9.02 -22.71
C PRO A 651 47.06 -9.60 -24.13
N SER A 652 48.19 -10.10 -24.64
CA SER A 652 48.30 -10.74 -25.97
C SER A 652 47.56 -12.08 -26.08
N LEU A 653 47.20 -12.67 -24.94
CA LEU A 653 46.48 -13.94 -24.81
C LEU A 653 44.99 -13.75 -24.46
N TRP A 654 44.54 -12.52 -24.24
CA TRP A 654 43.13 -12.21 -23.95
C TRP A 654 42.25 -12.48 -25.17
N GLY A 655 41.11 -13.15 -24.96
CA GLY A 655 40.12 -13.45 -25.99
C GLY A 655 38.96 -12.45 -26.06
N TRP A 656 38.25 -12.47 -27.19
CA TRP A 656 37.01 -11.70 -27.38
C TRP A 656 35.79 -12.60 -27.16
N PHE A 657 34.98 -12.28 -26.15
CA PHE A 657 33.84 -13.10 -25.77
C PHE A 657 32.53 -12.34 -25.83
N LYS A 658 31.48 -13.02 -26.28
CA LYS A 658 30.10 -12.54 -26.13
C LYS A 658 29.64 -12.84 -24.69
N PRO A 659 28.78 -12.00 -24.09
CA PRO A 659 28.21 -12.32 -22.78
C PRO A 659 27.46 -13.66 -22.74
N SER A 660 26.84 -14.08 -23.85
CA SER A 660 26.21 -15.39 -23.98
C SER A 660 27.20 -16.55 -23.91
N HIS A 661 28.44 -16.36 -24.37
CA HIS A 661 29.49 -17.37 -24.31
C HIS A 661 29.96 -17.55 -22.87
N ILE A 662 30.22 -16.44 -22.17
CA ILE A 662 30.60 -16.50 -20.75
C ILE A 662 29.47 -17.10 -19.92
N ALA A 663 28.21 -16.73 -20.18
CA ALA A 663 27.04 -17.28 -19.50
C ALA A 663 26.94 -18.82 -19.56
N GLN A 664 27.34 -19.42 -20.69
CA GLN A 664 27.35 -20.88 -20.86
C GLN A 664 28.48 -21.57 -20.11
N ARG A 665 29.55 -20.84 -19.76
CA ARG A 665 30.77 -21.36 -19.12
C ARG A 665 30.72 -21.31 -17.60
N VAL A 666 29.85 -20.48 -17.04
CA VAL A 666 29.64 -20.42 -15.59
C VAL A 666 29.04 -21.74 -15.10
N GLN A 667 29.74 -22.41 -14.18
CA GLN A 667 29.28 -23.66 -13.57
C GLN A 667 28.41 -23.40 -12.34
N GLY A 668 27.41 -24.25 -12.10
CA GLY A 668 26.49 -24.13 -10.97
C GLY A 668 25.37 -23.10 -11.21
N TYR A 669 25.71 -21.81 -11.22
CA TYR A 669 24.78 -20.73 -11.52
C TYR A 669 24.75 -20.44 -13.03
N LYS A 670 23.57 -20.33 -13.64
CA LYS A 670 23.42 -20.02 -15.08
C LYS A 670 22.97 -18.56 -15.27
N PRO A 671 23.89 -17.57 -15.32
CA PRO A 671 23.53 -16.18 -15.56
C PRO A 671 23.01 -16.00 -16.99
N THR A 672 22.10 -15.05 -17.18
CA THR A 672 21.69 -14.59 -18.50
C THR A 672 22.81 -13.76 -19.15
N ALA A 673 22.84 -13.70 -20.49
CA ALA A 673 23.79 -12.87 -21.22
C ALA A 673 23.74 -11.38 -20.80
N ASN A 674 22.56 -10.88 -20.41
CA ASN A 674 22.44 -9.53 -19.88
C ASN A 674 23.12 -9.38 -18.52
N GLN A 675 22.93 -10.34 -17.60
CA GLN A 675 23.59 -10.32 -16.28
C GLN A 675 25.12 -10.36 -16.43
N VAL A 676 25.64 -11.24 -17.29
CA VAL A 676 27.07 -11.29 -17.61
C VAL A 676 27.58 -9.95 -18.15
N GLY A 677 26.83 -9.32 -19.07
CA GLY A 677 27.23 -8.03 -19.64
C GLY A 677 27.17 -6.86 -18.65
N VAL A 678 26.42 -6.98 -17.55
CA VAL A 678 26.47 -6.02 -16.42
C VAL A 678 27.71 -6.30 -15.58
N ILE A 679 27.94 -7.56 -15.20
CA ILE A 679 29.09 -7.99 -14.39
C ILE A 679 30.42 -7.61 -15.06
N ILE A 680 30.59 -7.86 -16.37
CA ILE A 680 31.82 -7.50 -17.08
C ILE A 680 32.06 -5.97 -17.07
N ARG A 681 31.00 -5.16 -17.13
CA ARG A 681 31.15 -3.70 -17.05
C ARG A 681 31.62 -3.26 -15.68
N LYS A 682 31.06 -3.85 -14.62
CA LYS A 682 31.56 -3.66 -13.25
C LYS A 682 33.03 -4.02 -13.13
N LEU A 683 33.41 -5.19 -13.65
CA LEU A 683 34.79 -5.68 -13.62
C LEU A 683 35.75 -4.84 -14.45
N ALA A 684 35.28 -4.10 -15.46
CA ALA A 684 36.13 -3.20 -16.25
C ALA A 684 36.65 -2.00 -15.44
N ASP A 685 35.95 -1.60 -14.38
CA ASP A 685 36.42 -0.57 -13.45
C ASP A 685 37.53 -1.09 -12.53
N GLU A 686 37.58 -2.40 -12.29
CA GLU A 686 38.56 -3.07 -11.41
C GLU A 686 39.77 -3.65 -12.17
N LEU A 687 39.55 -4.14 -13.39
CA LEU A 687 40.53 -4.77 -14.25
C LEU A 687 40.80 -3.87 -15.47
N PRO A 688 41.78 -2.94 -15.39
CA PRO A 688 42.12 -2.08 -16.50
C PRO A 688 42.59 -2.91 -17.71
N GLY A 689 42.05 -2.60 -18.90
CA GLY A 689 42.37 -3.30 -20.15
C GLY A 689 41.21 -4.05 -20.80
N ILE A 690 40.04 -4.14 -20.14
CA ILE A 690 38.82 -4.68 -20.76
C ILE A 690 38.33 -3.73 -21.86
N GLU A 691 38.34 -4.19 -23.11
CA GLU A 691 37.87 -3.44 -24.27
C GLU A 691 36.48 -3.90 -24.71
N VAL A 692 35.68 -2.97 -25.27
CA VAL A 692 34.33 -3.25 -25.77
C VAL A 692 34.26 -3.03 -27.27
N ARG A 693 33.74 -4.01 -28.01
CA ARG A 693 33.51 -3.93 -29.46
C ARG A 693 32.05 -4.20 -29.80
N ASN A 694 31.41 -3.25 -30.49
CA ASN A 694 30.04 -3.43 -31.01
C ASN A 694 30.07 -4.21 -32.33
N THR A 695 29.18 -5.19 -32.50
CA THR A 695 29.00 -5.94 -33.75
C THR A 695 27.53 -5.99 -34.16
N LYS A 696 27.25 -6.42 -35.40
CA LYS A 696 25.87 -6.63 -35.90
C LYS A 696 25.04 -7.61 -35.06
N THR A 697 25.69 -8.50 -34.29
CA THR A 697 25.05 -9.56 -33.50
C THR A 697 25.12 -9.33 -31.99
N GLY A 698 25.58 -8.15 -31.55
CA GLY A 698 25.72 -7.79 -30.13
C GLY A 698 27.10 -7.24 -29.75
N ARG A 699 27.36 -7.09 -28.45
CA ARG A 699 28.63 -6.62 -27.87
C ARG A 699 29.61 -7.77 -27.61
N LEU A 700 30.88 -7.53 -27.90
CA LEU A 700 32.02 -8.37 -27.53
C LEU A 700 32.85 -7.64 -26.48
N TYR A 701 33.38 -8.39 -25.52
CA TYR A 701 34.29 -7.89 -24.51
C TYR A 701 35.62 -8.62 -24.62
N ARG A 702 36.73 -7.87 -24.57
CA ARG A 702 38.06 -8.44 -24.47
C ARG A 702 38.35 -8.73 -23.02
N LEU A 703 38.46 -10.00 -22.66
CA LEU A 703 38.57 -10.44 -21.27
C LEU A 703 39.88 -11.19 -21.04
N PRO A 704 40.43 -11.17 -19.81
CA PRO A 704 41.56 -12.00 -19.37
C PRO A 704 41.16 -13.48 -19.26
N ILE A 705 40.73 -14.05 -20.38
CA ILE A 705 40.42 -15.46 -20.57
C ILE A 705 41.21 -15.86 -21.81
N HIS A 706 41.87 -17.01 -21.78
CA HIS A 706 42.74 -17.43 -22.87
C HIS A 706 42.00 -17.39 -24.21
N LYS A 707 42.59 -16.81 -25.24
CA LYS A 707 41.96 -16.76 -26.58
C LYS A 707 41.77 -18.14 -27.23
N TYR A 708 42.47 -19.17 -26.71
CA TYR A 708 42.33 -20.59 -27.08
C TYR A 708 41.54 -21.41 -26.06
N TYR A 709 40.77 -20.79 -25.17
CA TYR A 709 39.96 -21.49 -24.17
C TYR A 709 38.76 -22.26 -24.80
N ASP A 710 38.81 -22.52 -26.11
CA ASP A 710 37.79 -23.13 -26.97
C ASP A 710 38.41 -23.98 -28.12
N GLU A 711 39.67 -24.42 -28.01
CA GLU A 711 40.15 -25.57 -28.83
C GLU A 711 39.92 -26.90 -28.12
#